data_AF-A0A6M1MBG0-F1
#
_entry.id   AF-A0A6M1MBG0-F1
#
_cell.length_a   1.000
_cell.length_b   1.000
_cell.length_c   1.000
_cell.angle_alpha   90.00
_cell.angle_beta   90.00
_cell.angle_gamma   90.00
#
_symmetry.space_group_name_H-M   'P 1'
#
loop_
_entity.id
_entity.type
_entity.pdbx_description
1 polymer ?
#
loop_
_entity_poly.entity_id
_entity_poly.type
_entity_poly.pdbx_seq_one_letter_code
_entity_poly.pdbx_strand_id
1 'polypeptide(L)'
;MTDCSFMVPRYRLDPADRIILGGGQILTCKGLTKTGYLLQPVGTDLTDHVTFEQFDEARQHPDFRQDPQFYTEPRSRARARTLIESNDEIPAEELSEVRWREACVRAYQDEAAKDRRNPPPVGEQRVNRTMAGFDEAIRRAGPQLMQLDYAKKPAAKEAAQTRPSLTRSGKRRKVRAGRTVVLRALPGAKTLQRWLLAYEEAGCQAWGVRQCHCNSGNHEPRFTADEHAMMMEAVYAYLDENRYSFDRCYKDYEDALAAENDQRAVKGQPPLRKIGASTYRARVKRIPRFHRDRARHGLEYAIRTNSSVRRKFDVTRIGERVEIDGCKVSLIHMAVESGLWAKMTAEQQRLVPKERWILLRAIDVASKCTLAEVLTPTETTKAAAVLLRMMLSDKTSIAAAMGAKTPWDYACVPHSIATDGGTAFRSDRFRQMLADLGIVFVAPQVGQPNKRAHVERSFGTTRTQFLQHFTGQTFANVTDKGDYDPGKNASLFVDELARALVLYDVDIYHNTPHEGLYGETPRDCWQRLMRESGCSRVTPGAHQQRAVFGIHLNRKLGKRGIRILGLHYQSVDLAALLAKEGEIDLPVRVDPDDLGWISIQIAGVWKTIPCATFGLQGASIQAWLGVVEDQRRRYDIAAAASRPIIADALRQIRAIAAAAERRFTIAPHTYDADAISRAEAEMLRGFDIPEERALKNAPAGGDPLAQGIPITGPTIQQTEPSASPRRQRPDPEPPPTVPPSDGDGDSSGEDDSAWTMETPDA
;
A
#
# COMPACT_ATOMS: atom_id res chain seq x y z
N MET A 1 11.87 -24.70 61.87
CA MET A 1 12.30 -24.43 60.48
C MET A 1 11.45 -23.29 60.00
N THR A 2 12.03 -22.10 60.01
CA THR A 2 11.36 -20.81 59.80
C THR A 2 11.00 -20.65 58.33
N ASP A 3 9.77 -20.22 58.06
CA ASP A 3 9.26 -19.79 56.75
C ASP A 3 10.25 -18.84 56.07
N CYS A 4 10.96 -19.30 55.05
CA CYS A 4 11.57 -18.43 54.06
C CYS A 4 10.48 -18.01 53.08
N SER A 5 9.65 -17.04 53.48
CA SER A 5 8.74 -16.35 52.58
C SER A 5 9.55 -15.71 51.45
N PHE A 6 9.44 -16.27 50.24
CA PHE A 6 10.07 -15.73 49.03
C PHE A 6 9.59 -14.29 48.81
N MET A 7 10.52 -13.33 48.87
CA MET A 7 10.24 -11.93 48.52
C MET A 7 10.07 -11.83 47.01
N VAL A 8 8.84 -11.61 46.54
CA VAL A 8 8.57 -11.34 45.12
C VAL A 8 8.86 -9.85 44.82
N PRO A 9 9.78 -9.54 43.89
CA PRO A 9 10.13 -8.16 43.57
C PRO A 9 8.97 -7.42 42.91
N ARG A 10 8.78 -6.16 43.28
CA ARG A 10 7.79 -5.25 42.66
C ARG A 10 8.49 -4.28 41.72
N TYR A 11 8.10 -4.33 40.46
CA TYR A 11 8.57 -3.44 39.40
C TYR A 11 7.66 -2.22 39.25
N ARG A 12 8.26 -1.09 38.89
CA ARG A 12 7.54 0.14 38.58
C ARG A 12 7.10 0.09 37.12
N LEU A 13 5.79 0.01 36.90
CA LEU A 13 5.16 0.04 35.59
C LEU A 13 4.28 1.29 35.50
N ASP A 14 4.56 2.16 34.54
CA ASP A 14 3.73 3.33 34.25
C ASP A 14 2.66 2.99 33.21
N PRO A 15 1.46 3.60 33.25
CA PRO A 15 0.45 3.40 32.20
C PRO A 15 0.90 3.77 30.79
N ALA A 16 1.90 4.65 30.67
CA ALA A 16 2.49 4.99 29.40
C ALA A 16 3.64 4.04 28.99
N ASP A 17 3.99 3.01 29.77
CA ASP A 17 5.01 2.03 29.41
C ASP A 17 4.49 1.02 28.39
N ARG A 18 5.38 0.56 27.51
CA ARG A 18 5.16 -0.63 26.69
C ARG A 18 5.88 -1.81 27.33
N ILE A 19 5.14 -2.87 27.63
CA ILE A 19 5.67 -4.11 28.20
C ILE A 19 5.58 -5.18 27.13
N ILE A 20 6.68 -5.86 26.85
CA ILE A 20 6.76 -6.99 25.92
C ILE A 20 7.06 -8.23 26.77
N LEU A 21 6.18 -9.24 26.74
CA LEU A 21 6.38 -10.53 27.39
C LEU A 21 6.73 -11.61 26.36
N GLY A 22 7.07 -12.83 26.83
CA GLY A 22 7.42 -13.98 25.98
C GLY A 22 6.39 -14.25 24.88
N GLY A 23 6.87 -14.52 23.66
CA GLY A 23 6.02 -14.63 22.47
C GLY A 23 5.71 -13.30 21.78
N GLY A 24 6.31 -12.19 22.22
CA GLY A 24 6.17 -10.87 21.60
C GLY A 24 4.86 -10.15 21.93
N GLN A 25 4.14 -10.60 22.96
CA GLN A 25 2.89 -9.98 23.39
C GLN A 25 3.15 -8.58 23.96
N ILE A 26 2.46 -7.58 23.40
CA ILE A 26 2.60 -6.18 23.81
C ILE A 26 1.45 -5.80 24.76
N LEU A 27 1.81 -5.39 25.97
CA LEU A 27 0.92 -5.06 27.06
C LEU A 27 1.13 -3.62 27.57
N THR A 28 0.10 -3.07 28.20
CA THR A 28 0.13 -1.81 28.94
C THR A 28 -0.35 -2.04 30.38
N CYS A 29 0.23 -1.34 31.34
CA CYS A 29 -0.20 -1.42 32.73
C CYS A 29 -1.38 -0.46 32.99
N LYS A 30 -2.57 -0.98 33.31
CA LYS A 30 -3.75 -0.14 33.63
C LYS A 30 -3.87 0.18 35.10
N GLY A 31 -3.19 -0.56 35.96
CA GLY A 31 -3.26 -0.34 37.40
C GLY A 31 -2.48 -1.38 38.18
N LEU A 32 -2.36 -1.10 39.48
CA LEU A 32 -1.72 -1.94 40.46
C LEU A 32 -2.77 -2.44 41.43
N THR A 33 -2.80 -3.75 41.69
CA THR A 33 -3.64 -4.36 42.74
C THR A 33 -2.79 -4.72 43.95
N LYS A 34 -3.42 -5.23 45.02
CA LYS A 34 -2.70 -5.72 46.21
C LYS A 34 -1.82 -6.94 45.90
N THR A 35 -2.14 -7.67 44.84
CA THR A 35 -1.62 -9.01 44.52
C THR A 35 -0.91 -9.09 43.16
N GLY A 36 -0.95 -8.02 42.34
CA GLY A 36 -0.40 -8.05 40.99
C GLY A 36 -0.60 -6.77 40.18
N TYR A 37 -0.43 -6.90 38.87
CA TYR A 37 -0.61 -5.85 37.87
C TYR A 37 -1.86 -6.10 37.02
N LEU A 38 -2.56 -5.02 36.66
CA LEU A 38 -3.60 -5.07 35.64
C LEU A 38 -2.95 -4.79 34.29
N LEU A 39 -2.75 -5.83 33.48
CA LEU A 39 -2.10 -5.74 32.17
C LEU A 39 -3.14 -5.89 31.06
N GLN A 40 -3.09 -4.99 30.08
CA GLN A 40 -4.01 -4.95 28.94
C GLN A 40 -3.23 -5.09 27.64
N PRO A 41 -3.51 -6.10 26.80
CA PRO A 41 -2.95 -6.20 25.46
C PRO A 41 -3.34 -5.01 24.58
N VAL A 42 -2.37 -4.50 23.83
CA VAL A 42 -2.58 -3.36 22.93
C VAL A 42 -3.61 -3.72 21.86
N GLY A 43 -4.63 -2.86 21.69
CA GLY A 43 -5.70 -3.06 20.71
C GLY A 43 -6.90 -3.87 21.21
N THR A 44 -6.90 -4.27 22.49
CA THR A 44 -8.03 -4.96 23.13
C THR A 44 -8.55 -4.13 24.29
N ASP A 45 -9.82 -4.30 24.68
CA ASP A 45 -10.40 -3.71 25.90
C ASP A 45 -10.34 -4.66 27.11
N LEU A 46 -9.71 -5.83 26.94
CA LEU A 46 -9.60 -6.87 27.95
C LEU A 46 -8.38 -6.60 28.85
N THR A 47 -8.61 -6.52 30.15
CA THR A 47 -7.56 -6.31 31.15
C THR A 47 -7.43 -7.55 32.02
N ASP A 48 -6.26 -8.16 32.02
CA ASP A 48 -5.95 -9.34 32.81
C ASP A 48 -5.22 -8.96 34.10
N HIS A 49 -5.55 -9.67 35.17
CA HIS A 49 -4.80 -9.57 36.42
C HIS A 49 -3.64 -10.58 36.43
N VAL A 50 -2.41 -10.07 36.41
CA VAL A 50 -1.17 -10.87 36.47
C VAL A 50 -0.57 -10.74 37.86
N THR A 51 -0.40 -11.84 38.58
CA THR A 51 0.20 -11.81 39.93
C THR A 51 1.65 -11.34 39.89
N PHE A 52 2.19 -10.83 41.00
CA PHE A 52 3.61 -10.43 41.05
C PHE A 52 4.56 -11.58 40.71
N GLU A 53 4.20 -12.80 41.11
CA GLU A 53 4.98 -14.02 40.85
C GLU A 53 4.95 -14.38 39.35
N GLN A 54 3.76 -14.41 38.74
CA GLN A 54 3.60 -14.62 37.30
C GLN A 54 4.33 -13.55 36.47
N PHE A 55 4.33 -12.30 36.94
CA PHE A 55 5.03 -11.21 36.27
C PHE A 55 6.55 -11.38 36.35
N ASP A 56 7.10 -11.76 37.52
CA ASP A 56 8.54 -11.98 37.65
C ASP A 56 9.00 -13.22 36.86
N GLU A 57 8.20 -14.28 36.78
CA GLU A 57 8.45 -15.42 35.88
C GLU A 57 8.47 -14.99 34.42
N ALA A 58 7.45 -14.24 33.96
CA ALA A 58 7.37 -13.75 32.59
C ALA A 58 8.53 -12.80 32.23
N ARG A 59 9.06 -12.07 33.21
CA ARG A 59 10.21 -11.18 33.06
C ARG A 59 11.53 -11.91 32.84
N GLN A 60 11.64 -13.16 33.29
CA GLN A 60 12.84 -13.97 33.08
C GLN A 60 12.98 -14.45 31.62
N HIS A 61 11.95 -14.26 30.80
CA HIS A 61 11.99 -14.59 29.38
C HIS A 61 12.98 -13.68 28.60
N PRO A 62 13.76 -14.21 27.63
CA PRO A 62 14.72 -13.42 26.83
C PRO A 62 14.10 -12.24 26.08
N ASP A 63 12.85 -12.41 25.62
CA ASP A 63 12.10 -11.37 24.90
C ASP A 63 11.46 -10.32 25.82
N PHE A 64 11.62 -10.45 27.14
CA PHE A 64 11.06 -9.46 28.05
C PHE A 64 11.68 -8.08 27.78
N ARG A 65 10.82 -7.09 27.55
CA ARG A 65 11.26 -5.71 27.39
C ARG A 65 10.25 -4.75 27.98
N GLN A 66 10.69 -3.90 28.89
CA GLN A 66 9.95 -2.72 29.32
C GLN A 66 10.54 -1.50 28.59
N ASP A 67 9.70 -0.80 27.82
CA ASP A 67 10.04 0.49 27.23
C ASP A 67 9.34 1.60 28.03
N PRO A 68 10.05 2.31 28.93
CA PRO A 68 9.44 3.31 29.78
C PRO A 68 8.92 4.51 29.00
N GLN A 69 7.74 5.00 29.38
CA GLN A 69 7.05 6.15 28.81
C GLN A 69 6.76 6.02 27.31
N PHE A 70 6.77 4.79 26.77
CA PHE A 70 6.60 4.52 25.35
C PHE A 70 5.41 5.28 24.73
N TYR A 71 4.24 5.26 25.35
CA TYR A 71 3.02 5.91 24.82
C TYR A 71 2.91 7.41 25.13
N THR A 72 3.89 8.03 25.78
CA THR A 72 3.87 9.47 26.01
C THR A 72 3.99 10.26 24.70
N GLU A 73 3.43 11.47 24.67
CA GLU A 73 3.53 12.37 23.51
C GLU A 73 4.99 12.66 23.10
N PRO A 74 5.94 12.96 24.02
CA PRO A 74 7.34 13.18 23.66
C PRO A 74 7.98 11.95 22.98
N ARG A 75 7.73 10.74 23.49
CA ARG A 75 8.24 9.49 22.92
C ARG A 75 7.61 9.18 21.56
N SER A 76 6.32 9.46 21.41
CA SER A 76 5.62 9.35 20.13
C SER A 76 6.17 10.34 19.09
N ARG A 77 6.42 11.59 19.48
CA ARG A 77 7.06 12.61 18.63
C ARG A 77 8.48 12.21 18.24
N ALA A 78 9.25 11.65 19.16
CA ALA A 78 10.58 11.13 18.87
C ALA A 78 10.52 9.99 17.85
N ARG A 79 9.67 8.96 18.06
CA ARG A 79 9.49 7.85 17.11
C ARG A 79 9.00 8.33 15.74
N ALA A 80 8.06 9.26 15.69
CA ALA A 80 7.59 9.84 14.44
C ALA A 80 8.70 10.61 13.70
N ARG A 81 9.59 11.28 14.44
CA ARG A 81 10.73 12.00 13.87
C ARG A 81 11.82 11.06 13.37
N THR A 82 12.15 10.03 14.13
CA THR A 82 13.32 9.15 13.90
C THR A 82 12.98 7.90 13.11
N LEU A 83 11.70 7.55 12.99
CA LEU A 83 11.17 6.33 12.37
C LEU A 83 11.74 5.03 12.96
N ILE A 84 12.33 5.10 14.14
CA ILE A 84 12.92 3.99 14.89
C ILE A 84 12.59 4.14 16.37
N GLU A 85 12.54 3.02 17.08
CA GLU A 85 12.06 2.96 18.46
C GLU A 85 13.14 2.55 19.47
N SER A 86 14.28 2.08 18.98
CA SER A 86 15.37 1.55 19.79
C SER A 86 16.75 1.88 19.24
N ASN A 87 17.78 1.75 20.09
CA ASN A 87 19.16 1.94 19.65
C ASN A 87 19.62 0.83 18.68
N ASP A 88 19.00 -0.34 18.74
CA ASP A 88 19.33 -1.48 17.88
C ASP A 88 18.86 -1.27 16.43
N GLU A 89 17.89 -0.38 16.23
CA GLU A 89 17.37 0.01 14.91
C GLU A 89 18.19 1.14 14.26
N ILE A 90 19.23 1.67 14.91
CA ILE A 90 20.09 2.70 14.32
C ILE A 90 20.87 2.09 13.14
N PRO A 91 20.74 2.61 11.90
CA PRO A 91 21.50 2.09 10.76
C PRO A 91 23.00 2.17 10.99
N ALA A 92 23.75 1.13 10.59
CA ALA A 92 25.19 1.03 10.84
C ALA A 92 25.99 2.21 10.25
N GLU A 93 25.56 2.71 9.09
CA GLU A 93 26.13 3.89 8.43
C GLU A 93 25.89 5.19 9.21
N GLU A 94 24.81 5.28 9.97
CA GLU A 94 24.43 6.43 10.79
C GLU A 94 24.95 6.31 12.22
N LEU A 95 25.28 5.11 12.69
CA LEU A 95 25.65 4.84 14.07
C LEU A 95 26.80 5.73 14.55
N SER A 96 27.85 5.91 13.74
CA SER A 96 28.98 6.79 14.09
C SER A 96 28.54 8.24 14.34
N GLU A 97 27.53 8.71 13.60
CA GLU A 97 27.00 10.05 13.69
C GLU A 97 26.03 10.22 14.87
N VAL A 98 25.17 9.22 15.08
CA VAL A 98 24.26 9.19 16.23
C VAL A 98 25.05 9.14 17.53
N ARG A 99 26.11 8.32 17.60
CA ARG A 99 27.02 8.25 18.75
C ARG A 99 27.80 9.54 18.97
N TRP A 100 28.22 10.22 17.91
CA TRP A 100 28.84 11.55 18.01
C TRP A 100 27.89 12.56 18.69
N ARG A 101 26.63 12.61 18.25
CA ARG A 101 25.63 13.53 18.80
C ARG A 101 25.26 13.18 20.24
N GLU A 102 25.11 11.89 20.54
CA GLU A 102 24.89 11.40 21.89
C GLU A 102 26.04 11.81 22.82
N ALA A 103 27.29 11.64 22.37
CA ALA A 103 28.46 12.06 23.14
C ALA A 103 28.44 13.56 23.45
N CYS A 104 28.09 14.41 22.48
CA CYS A 104 27.94 15.85 22.73
C CYS A 104 26.83 16.17 23.75
N VAL A 105 25.68 15.49 23.67
CA VAL A 105 24.57 15.70 24.62
C VAL A 105 24.95 15.23 26.02
N ARG A 106 25.57 14.05 26.15
CA ARG A 106 26.05 13.53 27.44
C ARG A 106 27.11 14.41 28.06
N ALA A 107 28.06 14.91 27.26
CA ALA A 107 29.06 15.86 27.73
C ALA A 107 28.43 17.13 28.32
N TYR A 108 27.38 17.66 27.69
CA TYR A 108 26.60 18.76 28.27
C TYR A 108 25.93 18.35 29.59
N GLN A 109 25.29 17.17 29.66
CA GLN A 109 24.63 16.69 30.88
C GLN A 109 25.64 16.55 32.03
N ASP A 110 26.84 16.05 31.74
CA ASP A 110 27.93 15.90 32.70
C ASP A 110 28.43 17.26 33.21
N GLU A 111 28.70 18.21 32.32
CA GLU A 111 29.09 19.57 32.70
C GLU A 111 27.98 20.31 33.48
N ALA A 112 26.72 20.17 33.05
CA ALA A 112 25.56 20.71 33.76
C ALA A 112 25.37 20.06 35.15
N ALA A 113 25.76 18.80 35.32
CA ALA A 113 25.73 18.11 36.60
C ALA A 113 26.91 18.52 37.50
N LYS A 114 28.07 18.84 36.93
CA LYS A 114 29.21 19.44 37.66
C LYS A 114 28.81 20.82 38.19
N ASP A 115 28.26 21.68 37.36
CA ASP A 115 27.80 23.04 37.75
C ASP A 115 26.58 23.04 38.68
N ARG A 116 25.85 21.91 38.76
CA ARG A 116 24.81 21.71 39.78
C ARG A 116 25.39 21.33 41.14
N ARG A 117 26.49 20.58 41.16
CA ARG A 117 27.18 20.18 42.39
C ARG A 117 28.09 21.30 42.92
N ASN A 118 28.87 21.90 42.03
CA ASN A 118 29.81 22.99 42.31
C ASN A 118 29.52 24.15 41.35
N PRO A 119 28.68 25.12 41.76
CA PRO A 119 28.41 26.29 40.94
C PRO A 119 29.69 27.07 40.62
N PRO A 120 29.83 27.61 39.41
CA PRO A 120 30.99 28.43 39.06
C PRO A 120 31.00 29.74 39.88
N PRO A 121 32.16 30.39 40.03
CA PRO A 121 32.29 31.69 40.70
C PRO A 121 31.33 32.74 40.14
N VAL A 122 30.99 33.73 40.98
CA VAL A 122 30.12 34.84 40.59
C VAL A 122 30.76 35.60 39.42
N GLY A 123 30.05 35.69 38.29
CA GLY A 123 30.51 36.34 37.06
C GLY A 123 30.96 35.38 35.94
N GLU A 124 31.12 34.09 36.23
CA GLU A 124 31.42 33.08 35.21
C GLU A 124 30.14 32.46 34.63
N GLN A 125 30.19 32.09 33.34
CA GLN A 125 29.07 31.45 32.67
C GLN A 125 28.85 30.04 33.23
N ARG A 126 27.62 29.77 33.67
CA ARG A 126 27.18 28.44 34.10
C ARG A 126 26.70 27.60 32.93
N VAL A 127 27.02 26.32 32.95
CA VAL A 127 26.40 25.32 32.07
C VAL A 127 24.95 25.09 32.49
N ASN A 128 24.04 25.62 31.69
CA ASN A 128 22.60 25.56 31.90
C ASN A 128 21.87 25.56 30.54
N ARG A 129 20.53 25.52 30.55
CA ARG A 129 19.69 25.49 29.35
C ARG A 129 19.56 26.85 28.63
N THR A 130 20.55 27.75 28.76
CA THR A 130 20.63 29.00 28.00
C THR A 130 21.62 28.85 26.84
N MET A 131 21.55 29.69 25.81
CA MET A 131 22.50 29.64 24.69
C MET A 131 23.95 29.76 25.17
N ALA A 132 24.22 30.72 26.04
CA ALA A 132 25.55 30.89 26.65
C ALA A 132 25.98 29.68 27.49
N GLY A 133 25.04 29.02 28.19
CA GLY A 133 25.31 27.79 28.94
C GLY A 133 25.62 26.58 28.06
N PHE A 134 25.01 26.47 26.89
CA PHE A 134 25.34 25.45 25.90
C PHE A 134 26.70 25.70 25.24
N ASP A 135 27.02 26.96 24.90
CA ASP A 135 28.33 27.33 24.36
C ASP A 135 29.44 27.04 25.38
N GLU A 136 29.19 27.34 26.65
CA GLU A 136 30.12 27.03 27.74
C GLU A 136 30.35 25.53 27.91
N ALA A 137 29.30 24.71 27.77
CA ALA A 137 29.44 23.25 27.81
C ALA A 137 30.34 22.72 26.68
N ILE A 138 30.17 23.24 25.46
CA ILE A 138 31.00 22.86 24.31
C ILE A 138 32.43 23.37 24.46
N ARG A 139 32.62 24.57 25.03
CA ARG A 139 33.95 25.12 25.33
C ARG A 139 34.71 24.23 26.31
N ARG A 140 34.05 23.73 27.37
CA ARG A 140 34.66 22.88 28.39
C ARG A 140 34.91 21.45 27.90
N ALA A 141 33.94 20.83 27.23
CA ALA A 141 34.01 19.42 26.84
C ALA A 141 34.60 19.17 25.44
N GLY A 142 34.77 20.21 24.63
CA GLY A 142 35.26 20.13 23.25
C GLY A 142 36.57 19.36 23.07
N PRO A 143 37.61 19.60 23.89
CA PRO A 143 38.88 18.87 23.79
C PRO A 143 38.73 17.35 23.99
N GLN A 144 37.90 16.90 24.94
CA GLN A 144 37.65 15.48 25.20
C GLN A 144 36.78 14.86 24.11
N LEU A 145 35.75 15.58 23.65
CA LEU A 145 34.89 15.13 22.55
C LEU A 145 35.71 14.84 21.29
N MET A 146 36.68 15.69 20.95
CA MET A 146 37.53 15.54 19.77
C MET A 146 38.48 14.33 19.81
N GLN A 147 38.69 13.72 20.97
CA GLN A 147 39.52 12.52 21.12
C GLN A 147 38.72 11.23 20.86
N LEU A 148 37.39 11.29 20.83
CA LEU A 148 36.53 10.12 20.63
C LEU A 148 36.64 9.58 19.20
N ASP A 149 36.56 8.26 19.04
CA ASP A 149 36.57 7.64 17.71
C ASP A 149 35.40 8.10 16.83
N TYR A 150 34.25 8.40 17.45
CA TYR A 150 33.07 8.95 16.76
C TYR A 150 33.28 10.37 16.20
N ALA A 151 34.34 11.09 16.65
CA ALA A 151 34.72 12.39 16.09
C ALA A 151 35.31 12.27 14.68
N LYS A 152 35.79 11.08 14.29
CA LYS A 152 36.39 10.84 12.97
C LYS A 152 35.28 10.59 11.95
N LYS A 153 35.32 11.28 10.80
CA LYS A 153 34.42 10.97 9.67
C LYS A 153 34.93 9.75 8.90
N PRO A 154 34.06 8.79 8.53
CA PRO A 154 34.43 7.75 7.58
C PRO A 154 34.82 8.42 6.25
N ALA A 155 35.98 8.05 5.70
CA ALA A 155 36.47 8.62 4.45
C ALA A 155 35.46 8.36 3.33
N ALA A 156 34.97 9.42 2.67
CA ALA A 156 34.14 9.29 1.49
C ALA A 156 34.90 8.45 0.44
N LYS A 157 34.23 7.44 -0.13
CA LYS A 157 34.80 6.59 -1.21
C LYS A 157 35.31 7.39 -2.42
N GLU A 158 34.98 8.68 -2.54
CA GLU A 158 35.43 9.57 -3.61
C GLU A 158 36.91 9.97 -3.54
N ALA A 159 37.58 9.89 -2.38
CA ALA A 159 38.98 10.30 -2.28
C ALA A 159 39.98 9.27 -2.86
N ALA A 160 39.52 8.08 -3.26
CA ALA A 160 40.37 7.02 -3.83
C ALA A 160 40.53 7.12 -5.37
N GLN A 161 39.89 8.08 -6.04
CA GLN A 161 39.94 8.22 -7.50
C GLN A 161 40.68 9.47 -8.02
N THR A 162 41.44 10.18 -7.19
CA THR A 162 42.39 11.17 -7.71
C THR A 162 43.59 10.45 -8.32
N ARG A 163 43.58 10.29 -9.65
CA ARG A 163 44.77 9.90 -10.42
C ARG A 163 45.94 10.80 -10.01
N PRO A 164 47.12 10.26 -9.68
CA PRO A 164 48.26 11.09 -9.28
C PRO A 164 48.63 12.04 -10.43
N SER A 165 48.81 13.32 -10.11
CA SER A 165 49.23 14.31 -11.11
C SER A 165 50.62 13.97 -11.65
N LEU A 166 50.78 14.13 -12.97
CA LEU A 166 52.06 14.00 -13.65
C LEU A 166 52.90 15.26 -13.37
N THR A 167 54.21 15.10 -13.24
CA THR A 167 55.13 16.24 -13.31
C THR A 167 55.16 16.83 -14.72
N ARG A 168 55.70 18.04 -14.88
CA ARG A 168 55.93 18.68 -16.18
C ARG A 168 56.81 17.84 -17.13
N SER A 169 57.52 16.84 -16.59
CA SER A 169 58.36 15.86 -17.29
C SER A 169 57.68 14.49 -17.52
N GLY A 170 56.38 14.35 -17.26
CA GLY A 170 55.61 13.14 -17.53
C GLY A 170 55.81 11.98 -16.54
N LYS A 171 56.52 12.17 -15.42
CA LYS A 171 56.68 11.15 -14.37
C LYS A 171 55.56 11.27 -13.32
N ARG A 172 55.05 10.13 -12.84
CA ARG A 172 54.05 10.09 -11.76
C ARG A 172 54.65 10.64 -10.45
N ARG A 173 54.03 11.64 -9.83
CA ARG A 173 54.42 12.08 -8.47
C ARG A 173 54.18 10.92 -7.48
N LYS A 174 55.19 10.59 -6.67
CA LYS A 174 55.07 9.63 -5.55
C LYS A 174 54.03 10.16 -4.54
N VAL A 175 53.02 9.35 -4.25
CA VAL A 175 51.99 9.64 -3.23
C VAL A 175 52.66 9.60 -1.86
N ARG A 176 52.62 10.71 -1.10
CA ARG A 176 53.08 10.72 0.31
C ARG A 176 52.06 9.95 1.16
N ALA A 177 52.53 9.01 1.96
CA ALA A 177 51.71 8.27 2.91
C ALA A 177 51.28 9.20 4.06
N GLY A 178 49.97 9.38 4.20
CA GLY A 178 49.32 10.13 5.28
C GLY A 178 47.83 10.16 5.03
N ARG A 179 47.06 9.34 5.73
CA ARG A 179 45.60 9.31 5.60
C ARG A 179 45.06 10.56 6.28
N THR A 180 44.56 11.54 5.53
CA THR A 180 43.91 12.73 6.11
C THR A 180 42.68 12.29 6.90
N VAL A 181 42.75 12.37 8.23
CA VAL A 181 41.59 12.12 9.12
C VAL A 181 40.77 13.40 9.16
N VAL A 182 39.55 13.36 8.62
CA VAL A 182 38.62 14.48 8.71
C VAL A 182 37.83 14.35 10.02
N LEU A 183 37.97 15.31 10.92
CA LEU A 183 37.19 15.36 12.16
C LEU A 183 35.83 16.06 11.93
N ARG A 184 34.83 15.67 12.72
CA ARG A 184 33.54 16.35 12.81
C ARG A 184 33.70 17.68 13.53
N ALA A 185 32.93 18.70 13.16
CA ALA A 185 32.90 19.96 13.89
C ALA A 185 32.10 19.83 15.19
N LEU A 186 32.50 20.58 16.23
CA LEU A 186 31.69 20.74 17.45
C LEU A 186 30.36 21.42 17.10
N PRO A 187 29.25 21.04 17.75
CA PRO A 187 27.98 21.73 17.55
C PRO A 187 28.00 23.13 18.19
N GLY A 188 27.34 24.11 17.57
CA GLY A 188 27.03 25.37 18.26
C GLY A 188 25.87 25.20 19.27
N ALA A 189 25.69 26.16 20.19
CA ALA A 189 24.67 26.12 21.24
C ALA A 189 23.27 25.70 20.77
N LYS A 190 22.75 26.31 19.71
CA LYS A 190 21.41 26.01 19.15
C LYS A 190 21.30 24.57 18.62
N THR A 191 22.41 24.00 18.16
CA THR A 191 22.45 22.61 17.69
C THR A 191 22.48 21.66 18.86
N LEU A 192 23.30 21.95 19.89
CA LEU A 192 23.36 21.17 21.11
C LEU A 192 22.00 21.17 21.86
N GLN A 193 21.33 22.32 21.95
CA GLN A 193 19.98 22.42 22.54
C GLN A 193 18.98 21.53 21.80
N ARG A 194 18.97 21.57 20.46
CA ARG A 194 18.09 20.72 19.65
C ARG A 194 18.37 19.24 19.86
N TRP A 195 19.64 18.85 19.94
CA TRP A 195 20.02 17.47 20.23
C TRP A 195 19.63 17.04 21.65
N LEU A 196 19.78 17.92 22.65
CA LEU A 196 19.34 17.64 24.01
C LEU A 196 17.83 17.40 24.07
N LEU A 197 17.02 18.26 23.46
CA LEU A 197 15.56 18.07 23.40
C LEU A 197 15.21 16.77 22.68
N ALA A 198 15.87 16.50 21.55
CA ALA A 198 15.66 15.29 20.78
C ALA A 198 16.01 14.00 21.57
N TYR A 199 17.06 14.06 22.38
CA TYR A 199 17.50 12.99 23.26
C TYR A 199 16.53 12.78 24.43
N GLU A 200 16.06 13.87 25.06
CA GLU A 200 15.09 13.83 26.16
C GLU A 200 13.72 13.32 25.71
N GLU A 201 13.23 13.74 24.54
CA GLU A 201 11.99 13.21 23.93
C GLU A 201 12.06 11.71 23.68
N ALA A 202 13.25 11.19 23.34
CA ALA A 202 13.50 9.77 23.16
C ALA A 202 13.83 9.04 24.48
N GLY A 203 13.56 9.66 25.63
CA GLY A 203 13.84 9.10 26.96
C GLY A 203 15.33 8.81 27.19
N CYS A 204 16.18 9.74 26.78
CA CYS A 204 17.63 9.67 26.92
C CYS A 204 18.26 8.46 26.19
N GLN A 205 17.73 8.11 25.02
CA GLN A 205 18.27 7.06 24.17
C GLN A 205 18.91 7.65 22.91
N ALA A 206 20.02 7.06 22.46
CA ALA A 206 20.84 7.53 21.35
C ALA A 206 20.05 7.68 20.05
N TRP A 207 19.10 6.77 19.78
CA TRP A 207 18.25 6.85 18.59
C TRP A 207 17.49 8.17 18.47
N GLY A 208 17.21 8.85 19.59
CA GLY A 208 16.56 10.15 19.61
C GLY A 208 17.28 11.24 18.84
N VAL A 209 18.62 11.22 18.84
CA VAL A 209 19.44 12.23 18.15
C VAL A 209 19.73 11.86 16.68
N ARG A 210 19.10 10.82 16.16
CA ARG A 210 19.12 10.47 14.73
C ARG A 210 18.47 11.59 13.90
N GLN A 211 19.12 12.00 12.80
CA GLN A 211 18.53 12.94 11.85
C GLN A 211 17.92 12.14 10.72
N CYS A 212 16.63 12.28 10.53
CA CYS A 212 15.94 11.69 9.39
C CYS A 212 16.03 12.63 8.19
N HIS A 213 17.06 12.44 7.37
CA HIS A 213 17.18 13.16 6.10
C HIS A 213 16.03 12.81 5.12
N CYS A 214 15.33 11.69 5.31
CA CYS A 214 14.11 11.34 4.57
C CYS A 214 12.95 12.31 4.83
N ASN A 215 12.94 13.00 5.98
CA ASN A 215 11.98 14.05 6.29
C ASN A 215 12.50 15.45 5.89
N SER A 216 13.70 15.54 5.32
CA SER A 216 14.23 16.79 4.80
C SER A 216 14.08 16.86 3.29
N GLY A 217 13.33 17.85 2.83
CA GLY A 217 13.10 18.17 1.43
C GLY A 217 12.31 19.48 1.39
N ASN A 218 12.25 20.13 0.23
CA ASN A 218 11.45 21.35 0.12
C ASN A 218 9.97 20.98 0.28
N HIS A 219 9.40 21.31 1.45
CA HIS A 219 7.99 21.08 1.77
C HIS A 219 7.07 22.04 1.01
N GLU A 220 7.63 23.16 0.55
CA GLU A 220 6.97 24.13 -0.32
C GLU A 220 7.56 24.07 -1.75
N PRO A 221 6.75 24.28 -2.80
CA PRO A 221 7.25 24.40 -4.16
C PRO A 221 8.24 25.57 -4.25
N ARG A 222 9.48 25.33 -4.69
CA ARG A 222 10.50 26.40 -4.84
C ARG A 222 10.16 27.34 -6.00
N PHE A 223 9.42 26.84 -6.98
CA PHE A 223 9.07 27.50 -8.23
C PHE A 223 7.54 27.53 -8.38
N THR A 224 7.01 28.58 -9.00
CA THR A 224 5.60 28.64 -9.41
C THR A 224 5.35 27.66 -10.56
N ALA A 225 4.07 27.41 -10.87
CA ALA A 225 3.64 26.62 -12.02
C ALA A 225 4.35 27.08 -13.30
N ASP A 226 4.20 28.35 -13.65
CA ASP A 226 4.75 28.95 -14.85
C ASP A 226 6.29 28.87 -14.92
N GLU A 227 6.98 29.13 -13.80
CA GLU A 227 8.44 29.00 -13.72
C GLU A 227 8.88 27.56 -14.00
N HIS A 228 8.08 26.59 -13.54
CA HIS A 228 8.36 25.18 -13.76
C HIS A 228 8.09 24.75 -15.21
N ALA A 229 7.01 25.23 -15.84
CA ALA A 229 6.70 24.92 -17.24
C ALA A 229 7.86 25.33 -18.15
N MET A 230 8.30 26.58 -18.02
CA MET A 230 9.35 27.15 -18.84
C MET A 230 10.70 26.42 -18.68
N MET A 231 11.00 25.97 -17.46
CA MET A 231 12.17 25.14 -17.20
C MET A 231 12.12 23.81 -17.96
N MET A 232 10.95 23.16 -17.99
CA MET A 232 10.83 21.84 -18.60
C MET A 232 10.89 21.92 -20.11
N GLU A 233 10.33 22.96 -20.73
CA GLU A 233 10.51 23.25 -22.16
C GLU A 233 12.00 23.32 -22.53
N ALA A 234 12.79 24.05 -21.75
CA ALA A 234 14.24 24.12 -21.94
C ALA A 234 14.93 22.76 -21.80
N VAL A 235 14.51 21.95 -20.82
CA VAL A 235 15.05 20.60 -20.60
C VAL A 235 14.72 19.68 -21.77
N TYR A 236 13.53 19.82 -22.37
CA TYR A 236 13.12 19.05 -23.55
C TYR A 236 13.79 19.50 -24.83
N ALA A 237 14.05 20.79 -25.00
CA ALA A 237 14.83 21.30 -26.13
C ALA A 237 16.25 20.69 -26.21
N TYR A 238 16.77 20.14 -25.10
CA TYR A 238 18.02 19.39 -25.09
C TYR A 238 17.90 17.95 -25.65
N LEU A 239 16.70 17.36 -25.64
CA LEU A 239 16.42 16.01 -26.15
C LEU A 239 16.18 16.03 -27.67
N ASP A 240 17.17 16.49 -28.41
CA ASP A 240 17.07 16.74 -29.85
C ASP A 240 18.22 16.07 -30.62
N GLU A 241 17.94 15.53 -31.80
CA GLU A 241 18.89 14.84 -32.68
C GLU A 241 19.99 15.77 -33.24
N ASN A 242 19.73 17.09 -33.30
CA ASN A 242 20.71 18.12 -33.62
C ASN A 242 21.80 18.24 -32.55
N ARG A 243 21.58 17.64 -31.37
CA ARG A 243 22.59 17.48 -30.30
C ARG A 243 23.18 18.81 -29.81
N TYR A 244 22.35 19.84 -29.66
CA TYR A 244 22.76 21.11 -29.06
C TYR A 244 23.42 20.92 -27.68
N SER A 245 24.38 21.79 -27.38
CA SER A 245 25.12 21.75 -26.12
C SER A 245 24.24 22.23 -24.96
N PHE A 246 24.61 21.83 -23.74
CA PHE A 246 23.95 22.33 -22.53
C PHE A 246 23.89 23.85 -22.47
N ASP A 247 24.99 24.50 -22.84
CA ASP A 247 25.14 25.94 -22.73
C ASP A 247 24.30 26.66 -23.80
N ARG A 248 24.16 26.06 -24.99
CA ARG A 248 23.28 26.60 -26.03
C ARG A 248 21.81 26.52 -25.61
N CYS A 249 21.33 25.34 -25.23
CA CYS A 249 19.93 25.17 -24.80
C CYS A 249 19.60 26.04 -23.58
N TYR A 250 20.55 26.21 -22.65
CA TYR A 250 20.35 27.07 -21.50
C TYR A 250 20.31 28.56 -21.85
N LYS A 251 21.07 29.00 -22.86
CA LYS A 251 20.98 30.36 -23.38
C LYS A 251 19.64 30.61 -24.07
N ASP A 252 19.18 29.66 -24.88
CA ASP A 252 17.87 29.75 -25.55
C ASP A 252 16.73 29.85 -24.51
N TYR A 253 16.86 29.18 -23.37
CA TYR A 253 15.97 29.34 -22.20
C TYR A 253 16.03 30.74 -21.58
N GLU A 254 17.22 31.32 -21.41
CA GLU A 254 17.37 32.68 -20.87
C GLU A 254 16.70 33.72 -21.77
N ASP A 255 16.85 33.57 -23.08
CA ASP A 255 16.25 34.45 -24.08
C ASP A 255 14.72 34.33 -24.07
N ALA A 256 14.20 33.10 -24.01
CA ALA A 256 12.76 32.86 -23.87
C ALA A 256 12.21 33.50 -22.58
N LEU A 257 12.94 33.38 -21.45
CA LEU A 257 12.52 33.88 -20.14
C LEU A 257 12.42 35.40 -20.13
N ALA A 258 13.35 36.08 -20.81
CA ALA A 258 13.27 37.52 -21.00
C ALA A 258 12.00 37.92 -21.76
N ALA A 259 11.73 37.26 -22.90
CA ALA A 259 10.56 37.56 -23.73
C ALA A 259 9.23 37.34 -22.98
N GLU A 260 9.11 36.26 -22.21
CA GLU A 260 7.92 35.98 -21.40
C GLU A 260 7.73 37.02 -20.28
N ASN A 261 8.83 37.46 -19.64
CA ASN A 261 8.77 38.49 -18.61
C ASN A 261 8.39 39.87 -19.18
N ASP A 262 8.82 40.19 -20.39
CA ASP A 262 8.40 41.42 -21.08
C ASP A 262 6.88 41.41 -21.34
N GLN A 263 6.33 40.26 -21.78
CA GLN A 263 4.88 40.11 -21.97
C GLN A 263 4.10 40.21 -20.66
N ARG A 264 4.64 39.65 -19.57
CA ARG A 264 4.03 39.75 -18.24
C ARG A 264 4.00 41.17 -17.72
N ALA A 265 5.07 41.93 -17.96
CA ALA A 265 5.13 43.34 -17.61
C ALA A 265 4.01 44.15 -18.31
N VAL A 266 3.78 43.91 -19.61
CA VAL A 266 2.68 44.53 -20.37
C VAL A 266 1.31 44.17 -19.78
N LYS A 267 1.15 42.93 -19.28
CA LYS A 267 -0.09 42.43 -18.66
C LYS A 267 -0.22 42.78 -17.18
N GLY A 268 0.72 43.52 -16.59
CA GLY A 268 0.72 43.86 -15.16
C GLY A 268 0.94 42.65 -14.23
N GLN A 269 1.53 41.57 -14.73
CA GLN A 269 1.80 40.35 -13.99
C GLN A 269 3.23 40.35 -13.41
N PRO A 270 3.47 39.66 -12.28
CA PRO A 270 4.81 39.55 -11.71
C PRO A 270 5.75 38.73 -12.61
N PRO A 271 7.05 39.08 -12.68
CA PRO A 271 8.02 38.38 -13.50
C PRO A 271 8.35 36.99 -12.93
N LEU A 272 8.63 36.06 -13.84
CA LEU A 272 9.16 34.73 -13.56
C LEU A 272 10.61 34.79 -13.11
N ARG A 273 10.94 34.00 -12.09
CA ARG A 273 12.32 33.88 -11.60
C ARG A 273 13.15 32.96 -12.50
N LYS A 274 14.38 33.41 -12.75
CA LYS A 274 15.40 32.66 -13.47
C LYS A 274 15.89 31.45 -12.69
N ILE A 275 16.04 30.32 -13.38
CA ILE A 275 16.61 29.10 -12.83
C ILE A 275 18.10 29.04 -13.18
N GLY A 276 18.94 28.70 -12.21
CA GLY A 276 20.38 28.60 -12.44
C GLY A 276 20.80 27.41 -13.33
N ALA A 277 21.87 27.59 -14.10
CA ALA A 277 22.43 26.59 -15.02
C ALA A 277 22.74 25.23 -14.36
N SER A 278 23.17 25.24 -13.08
CA SER A 278 23.43 24.01 -12.32
C SER A 278 22.15 23.21 -12.08
N THR A 279 21.04 23.89 -11.75
CA THR A 279 19.72 23.29 -11.58
C THR A 279 19.22 22.74 -12.92
N TYR A 280 19.34 23.51 -14.00
CA TYR A 280 19.01 23.06 -15.35
C TYR A 280 19.77 21.77 -15.73
N ARG A 281 21.11 21.75 -15.59
CA ARG A 281 21.93 20.56 -15.86
C ARG A 281 21.53 19.38 -14.97
N ALA A 282 21.21 19.62 -13.69
CA ALA A 282 20.74 18.58 -12.79
C ALA A 282 19.41 17.98 -13.25
N ARG A 283 18.49 18.79 -13.80
CA ARG A 283 17.21 18.33 -14.35
C ARG A 283 17.39 17.48 -15.60
N VAL A 284 18.21 17.91 -16.55
CA VAL A 284 18.53 17.09 -17.74
C VAL A 284 19.22 15.77 -17.35
N LYS A 285 20.08 15.77 -16.33
CA LYS A 285 20.74 14.56 -15.84
C LYS A 285 19.80 13.58 -15.13
N ARG A 286 18.64 14.03 -14.65
CA ARG A 286 17.60 13.14 -14.10
C ARG A 286 16.92 12.30 -15.17
N ILE A 287 16.95 12.74 -16.42
CA ILE A 287 16.48 11.94 -17.55
C ILE A 287 17.39 10.71 -17.65
N PRO A 288 16.85 9.48 -17.66
CA PRO A 288 17.68 8.28 -17.69
C PRO A 288 18.59 8.27 -18.92
N ARG A 289 19.79 7.70 -18.74
CA ARG A 289 20.86 7.73 -19.75
C ARG A 289 20.38 7.14 -21.07
N PHE A 290 19.66 6.02 -21.02
CA PHE A 290 19.08 5.39 -22.20
C PHE A 290 18.15 6.32 -22.99
N HIS A 291 17.24 7.05 -22.32
CA HIS A 291 16.32 7.98 -22.99
C HIS A 291 17.04 9.17 -23.61
N ARG A 292 18.04 9.72 -22.91
CA ARG A 292 18.88 10.79 -23.46
C ARG A 292 19.68 10.30 -24.66
N ASP A 293 20.25 9.10 -24.59
CA ASP A 293 21.01 8.50 -25.68
C ASP A 293 20.10 8.19 -26.88
N ARG A 294 18.89 7.65 -26.64
CA ARG A 294 17.89 7.39 -27.68
C ARG A 294 17.48 8.67 -28.39
N ALA A 295 17.11 9.71 -27.63
CA ALA A 295 16.65 10.98 -28.21
C ALA A 295 17.74 11.71 -29.00
N ARG A 296 19.01 11.55 -28.62
CA ARG A 296 20.13 12.29 -29.23
C ARG A 296 20.93 11.49 -30.26
N HIS A 297 20.86 10.16 -30.23
CA HIS A 297 21.70 9.28 -31.04
C HIS A 297 20.94 8.09 -31.68
N GLY A 298 19.64 7.97 -31.44
CA GLY A 298 18.82 6.87 -31.95
C GLY A 298 18.85 5.60 -31.10
N LEU A 299 17.93 4.67 -31.42
CA LEU A 299 17.67 3.47 -30.62
C LEU A 299 18.87 2.49 -30.61
N GLU A 300 19.47 2.22 -31.77
CA GLU A 300 20.58 1.27 -31.88
C GLU A 300 21.80 1.69 -31.06
N TYR A 301 22.15 2.98 -31.08
CA TYR A 301 23.23 3.53 -30.27
C TYR A 301 22.94 3.39 -28.78
N ALA A 302 21.70 3.67 -28.37
CA ALA A 302 21.28 3.57 -26.97
C ALA A 302 21.39 2.11 -26.48
N ILE A 303 20.91 1.14 -27.26
CA ILE A 303 21.02 -0.29 -26.93
C ILE A 303 22.49 -0.69 -26.81
N ARG A 304 23.32 -0.41 -27.82
CA ARG A 304 24.75 -0.80 -27.84
C ARG A 304 25.54 -0.21 -26.68
N THR A 305 25.27 1.05 -26.31
CA THR A 305 26.05 1.76 -25.29
C THR A 305 25.60 1.41 -23.86
N ASN A 306 24.31 1.09 -23.66
CA ASN A 306 23.74 0.81 -22.34
C ASN A 306 23.64 -0.71 -22.03
N SER A 307 23.87 -1.61 -23.00
CA SER A 307 23.75 -3.07 -22.83
C SER A 307 24.85 -3.73 -21.99
N SER A 308 25.93 -3.02 -21.64
CA SER A 308 27.13 -3.56 -21.00
C SER A 308 27.01 -3.83 -19.49
N VAL A 309 25.87 -3.54 -18.86
CA VAL A 309 25.64 -3.77 -17.42
C VAL A 309 24.59 -4.87 -17.22
N ARG A 310 24.99 -6.14 -17.38
CA ARG A 310 24.21 -7.28 -16.89
C ARG A 310 24.22 -7.29 -15.35
N ARG A 311 23.32 -6.54 -14.72
CA ARG A 311 22.90 -6.91 -13.36
C ARG A 311 21.83 -7.99 -13.52
N LYS A 312 22.21 -9.25 -13.23
CA LYS A 312 21.22 -10.30 -12.98
C LYS A 312 20.33 -9.81 -11.83
N PHE A 313 19.06 -9.59 -12.11
CA PHE A 313 18.05 -9.59 -11.06
C PHE A 313 17.59 -11.04 -10.94
N ASP A 314 17.50 -11.55 -9.72
CA ASP A 314 17.16 -12.95 -9.44
C ASP A 314 15.68 -13.29 -9.72
N VAL A 315 14.90 -12.33 -10.23
CA VAL A 315 13.47 -12.50 -10.55
C VAL A 315 13.34 -12.85 -12.02
N THR A 316 12.75 -14.01 -12.31
CA THR A 316 12.73 -14.60 -13.67
C THR A 316 11.32 -14.85 -14.20
N ARG A 317 10.30 -14.85 -13.33
CA ARG A 317 8.91 -15.13 -13.71
C ARG A 317 7.96 -13.99 -13.37
N ILE A 318 6.88 -13.90 -14.14
CA ILE A 318 5.79 -12.95 -13.88
C ILE A 318 5.17 -13.22 -12.52
N GLY A 319 5.07 -12.18 -11.70
CA GLY A 319 4.49 -12.26 -10.37
C GLY A 319 5.40 -12.94 -9.34
N GLU A 320 6.64 -13.32 -9.66
CA GLU A 320 7.56 -13.85 -8.64
C GLU A 320 7.84 -12.80 -7.54
N ARG A 321 7.97 -11.54 -7.96
CA ARG A 321 8.10 -10.39 -7.07
C ARG A 321 7.42 -9.17 -7.66
N VAL A 322 6.52 -8.58 -6.87
CA VAL A 322 5.91 -7.28 -7.16
C VAL A 322 6.42 -6.27 -6.14
N GLU A 323 6.78 -5.08 -6.62
CA GLU A 323 7.11 -3.94 -5.76
C GLU A 323 5.92 -2.97 -5.73
N ILE A 324 5.50 -2.60 -4.52
CA ILE A 324 4.45 -1.60 -4.28
C ILE A 324 5.04 -0.44 -3.50
N ASP A 325 4.80 0.77 -3.97
CA ASP A 325 5.24 1.99 -3.30
C ASP A 325 4.29 3.16 -3.62
N GLY A 326 4.35 4.21 -2.79
CA GLY A 326 3.53 5.41 -2.89
C GLY A 326 4.36 6.65 -3.07
N CYS A 327 4.15 7.40 -4.15
CA CYS A 327 4.83 8.66 -4.38
C CYS A 327 3.91 9.86 -4.13
N LYS A 328 4.36 10.83 -3.32
CA LYS A 328 3.68 12.12 -3.18
C LYS A 328 3.86 12.95 -4.45
N VAL A 329 2.78 13.11 -5.20
CA VAL A 329 2.71 13.85 -6.45
C VAL A 329 1.94 15.16 -6.27
N SER A 330 2.40 16.23 -6.92
CA SER A 330 1.67 17.51 -6.96
C SER A 330 0.81 17.53 -8.21
N LEU A 331 -0.50 17.64 -8.02
CA LEU A 331 -1.47 17.71 -9.11
C LEU A 331 -1.24 18.92 -10.02
N ILE A 332 -0.99 20.09 -9.44
CA ILE A 332 -0.61 21.31 -10.15
C ILE A 332 0.63 21.06 -10.99
N HIS A 333 1.67 20.49 -10.40
CA HIS A 333 2.93 20.23 -11.07
C HIS A 333 2.75 19.29 -12.26
N MET A 334 1.98 18.20 -12.10
CA MET A 334 1.66 17.30 -13.19
C MET A 334 0.83 17.95 -14.29
N ALA A 335 -0.15 18.81 -13.96
CA ALA A 335 -0.95 19.52 -14.95
C ALA A 335 -0.20 20.61 -15.71
N VAL A 336 0.70 21.29 -15.02
CA VAL A 336 1.60 22.27 -15.63
C VAL A 336 2.55 21.56 -16.58
N GLU A 337 3.19 20.50 -16.10
CA GLU A 337 4.13 19.73 -16.91
C GLU A 337 3.44 18.96 -18.03
N SER A 338 2.15 18.61 -17.90
CA SER A 338 1.36 18.05 -18.97
C SER A 338 0.75 19.10 -19.91
N GLY A 339 1.05 20.39 -19.73
CA GLY A 339 0.42 21.47 -20.51
C GLY A 339 -1.10 21.58 -20.35
N LEU A 340 -1.72 20.78 -19.47
CA LEU A 340 -3.14 20.85 -19.13
C LEU A 340 -3.43 22.20 -18.48
N TRP A 341 -2.54 22.68 -17.62
CA TRP A 341 -2.68 23.97 -16.92
C TRP A 341 -2.90 25.15 -17.85
N ALA A 342 -2.21 25.18 -19.00
CA ALA A 342 -2.33 26.26 -19.99
C ALA A 342 -3.65 26.19 -20.77
N LYS A 343 -4.28 25.02 -20.84
CA LYS A 343 -5.60 24.81 -21.47
C LYS A 343 -6.76 25.02 -20.50
N MET A 344 -6.46 25.18 -19.21
CA MET A 344 -7.46 25.39 -18.17
C MET A 344 -7.84 26.87 -18.05
N THR A 345 -9.13 27.13 -17.79
CA THR A 345 -9.59 28.47 -17.41
C THR A 345 -9.05 28.86 -16.05
N ALA A 346 -9.01 30.16 -15.75
CA ALA A 346 -8.57 30.67 -14.45
C ALA A 346 -9.40 30.10 -13.27
N GLU A 347 -10.66 29.73 -13.51
CA GLU A 347 -11.52 29.09 -12.51
C GLU A 347 -11.15 27.62 -12.32
N GLN A 348 -10.89 26.86 -13.40
CA GLN A 348 -10.42 25.47 -13.32
C GLN A 348 -9.06 25.37 -12.59
N GLN A 349 -8.14 26.31 -12.85
CA GLN A 349 -6.84 26.36 -12.16
C GLN A 349 -6.99 26.56 -10.64
N ARG A 350 -8.00 27.31 -10.18
CA ARG A 350 -8.26 27.53 -8.74
C ARG A 350 -8.79 26.29 -8.02
N LEU A 351 -9.38 25.36 -8.75
CA LEU A 351 -10.00 24.14 -8.23
C LEU A 351 -9.01 22.97 -8.17
N VAL A 352 -7.85 23.07 -8.80
CA VAL A 352 -6.80 22.06 -8.68
C VAL A 352 -6.32 22.03 -7.22
N PRO A 353 -6.41 20.87 -6.54
CA PRO A 353 -5.93 20.74 -5.18
C PRO A 353 -4.46 21.17 -5.08
N LYS A 354 -4.17 22.06 -4.12
CA LYS A 354 -2.80 22.51 -3.85
C LYS A 354 -2.02 21.48 -3.04
N GLU A 355 -2.74 20.59 -2.37
CA GLU A 355 -2.23 19.49 -1.58
C GLU A 355 -1.53 18.45 -2.47
N ARG A 356 -0.55 17.75 -1.90
CA ARG A 356 0.07 16.62 -2.58
C ARG A 356 -0.83 15.41 -2.47
N TRP A 357 -1.11 14.81 -3.62
CA TRP A 357 -1.76 13.52 -3.73
C TRP A 357 -0.73 12.41 -3.68
N ILE A 358 -1.17 11.18 -3.51
CA ILE A 358 -0.34 9.99 -3.46
C ILE A 358 -0.72 9.12 -4.63
N LEU A 359 0.25 8.87 -5.50
CA LEU A 359 0.15 7.86 -6.54
C LEU A 359 0.74 6.55 -5.99
N LEU A 360 -0.13 5.61 -5.66
CA LEU A 360 0.24 4.24 -5.34
C LEU A 360 0.41 3.45 -6.62
N ARG A 361 1.47 2.65 -6.72
CA ARG A 361 1.76 1.86 -7.91
C ARG A 361 2.28 0.48 -7.54
N ALA A 362 1.84 -0.54 -8.27
CA ALA A 362 2.35 -1.90 -8.23
C ALA A 362 3.07 -2.24 -9.55
N ILE A 363 4.31 -2.72 -9.46
CA ILE A 363 5.12 -3.11 -10.63
C ILE A 363 5.62 -4.54 -10.50
N ASP A 364 5.48 -5.30 -11.57
CA ASP A 364 6.13 -6.60 -11.72
C ASP A 364 7.63 -6.42 -11.96
N VAL A 365 8.47 -7.03 -11.13
CA VAL A 365 9.92 -6.84 -11.22
C VAL A 365 10.51 -7.55 -12.44
N ALA A 366 9.95 -8.66 -12.91
CA ALA A 366 10.51 -9.39 -14.05
C ALA A 366 10.33 -8.61 -15.37
N SER A 367 9.09 -8.19 -15.65
CA SER A 367 8.70 -7.51 -16.89
C SER A 367 8.79 -6.00 -16.84
N LYS A 368 8.87 -5.40 -15.65
CA LYS A 368 8.69 -3.95 -15.42
C LYS A 368 7.30 -3.42 -15.81
N CYS A 369 6.31 -4.28 -16.06
CA CYS A 369 4.95 -3.83 -16.31
C CYS A 369 4.31 -3.23 -15.06
N THR A 370 3.54 -2.17 -15.26
CA THR A 370 2.65 -1.62 -14.24
C THR A 370 1.43 -2.52 -14.13
N LEU A 371 1.22 -3.10 -12.95
CA LEU A 371 0.09 -3.99 -12.68
C LEU A 371 -1.15 -3.26 -12.17
N ALA A 372 -0.95 -2.19 -11.38
CA ALA A 372 -2.03 -1.40 -10.81
C ALA A 372 -1.55 -0.01 -10.40
N GLU A 373 -2.45 0.96 -10.44
CA GLU A 373 -2.21 2.33 -9.98
C GLU A 373 -3.44 2.90 -9.30
N VAL A 374 -3.22 3.61 -8.18
CA VAL A 374 -4.28 4.29 -7.45
C VAL A 374 -3.84 5.70 -7.08
N LEU A 375 -4.62 6.70 -7.45
CA LEU A 375 -4.39 8.11 -7.12
C LEU A 375 -5.31 8.52 -5.97
N THR A 376 -4.73 8.80 -4.80
CA THR A 376 -5.48 9.06 -3.55
C THR A 376 -4.96 10.28 -2.82
N PRO A 377 -5.80 11.09 -2.15
CA PRO A 377 -5.32 12.24 -1.37
C PRO A 377 -4.53 11.81 -0.12
N THR A 378 -4.79 10.61 0.41
CA THR A 378 -4.14 10.07 1.61
C THR A 378 -3.82 8.59 1.47
N GLU A 379 -2.78 8.14 2.15
CA GLU A 379 -2.35 6.74 2.14
C GLU A 379 -3.21 5.98 3.14
N THR A 380 -4.20 5.24 2.64
CA THR A 380 -5.15 4.49 3.48
C THR A 380 -5.11 3.01 3.15
N THR A 381 -5.42 2.16 4.14
CA THR A 381 -5.62 0.72 3.93
C THR A 381 -6.63 0.43 2.81
N LYS A 382 -7.64 1.29 2.65
CA LYS A 382 -8.64 1.16 1.60
C LYS A 382 -8.01 1.35 0.20
N ALA A 383 -7.19 2.39 0.02
CA ALA A 383 -6.48 2.61 -1.24
C ALA A 383 -5.49 1.46 -1.57
N ALA A 384 -4.81 0.91 -0.56
CA ALA A 384 -3.96 -0.27 -0.72
C ALA A 384 -4.77 -1.51 -1.14
N ALA A 385 -5.96 -1.72 -0.58
CA ALA A 385 -6.85 -2.81 -0.98
C ALA A 385 -7.35 -2.66 -2.42
N VAL A 386 -7.71 -1.44 -2.84
CA VAL A 386 -8.08 -1.14 -4.24
C VAL A 386 -6.92 -1.44 -5.18
N LEU A 387 -5.70 -1.00 -4.84
CA LEU A 387 -4.50 -1.29 -5.62
C LEU A 387 -4.26 -2.79 -5.75
N LEU A 388 -4.37 -3.53 -4.64
CA LEU A 388 -4.20 -4.98 -4.61
C LEU A 388 -5.24 -5.66 -5.49
N ARG A 389 -6.52 -5.27 -5.40
CA ARG A 389 -7.58 -5.82 -6.24
C ARG A 389 -7.35 -5.52 -7.72
N MET A 390 -6.98 -4.29 -8.06
CA MET A 390 -6.70 -3.88 -9.44
C MET A 390 -5.55 -4.66 -10.07
N MET A 391 -4.56 -5.08 -9.27
CA MET A 391 -3.45 -5.93 -9.71
C MET A 391 -3.91 -7.35 -10.10
N LEU A 392 -5.02 -7.83 -9.53
CA LEU A 392 -5.56 -9.17 -9.79
C LEU A 392 -6.55 -9.23 -10.95
N SER A 393 -6.93 -8.08 -11.51
CA SER A 393 -7.99 -7.98 -12.53
C SER A 393 -7.44 -7.50 -13.86
N ASP A 394 -8.06 -7.94 -14.96
CA ASP A 394 -7.82 -7.36 -16.28
C ASP A 394 -8.35 -5.92 -16.30
N LYS A 395 -7.51 -4.97 -16.71
CA LYS A 395 -7.83 -3.53 -16.76
C LYS A 395 -8.04 -3.05 -18.20
N THR A 396 -8.16 -3.95 -19.17
CA THR A 396 -8.34 -3.62 -20.58
C THR A 396 -9.58 -2.76 -20.81
N SER A 397 -10.68 -3.06 -20.14
CA SER A 397 -11.90 -2.25 -20.19
C SER A 397 -11.67 -0.83 -19.64
N ILE A 398 -10.92 -0.69 -18.55
CA ILE A 398 -10.52 0.60 -17.96
C ILE A 398 -9.64 1.37 -18.96
N ALA A 399 -8.64 0.71 -19.54
CA ALA A 399 -7.75 1.34 -20.51
C ALA A 399 -8.50 1.81 -21.77
N ALA A 400 -9.37 0.96 -22.33
CA ALA A 400 -10.18 1.27 -23.50
C ALA A 400 -11.13 2.45 -23.24
N ALA A 401 -11.76 2.50 -22.06
CA ALA A 401 -12.57 3.62 -21.62
C ALA A 401 -11.81 4.95 -21.53
N MET A 402 -10.55 4.89 -21.08
CA MET A 402 -9.65 6.05 -21.05
C MET A 402 -9.14 6.43 -22.45
N GLY A 403 -9.44 5.64 -23.47
CA GLY A 403 -9.07 5.86 -24.87
C GLY A 403 -7.72 5.25 -25.25
N ALA A 404 -7.20 4.30 -24.46
CA ALA A 404 -5.97 3.61 -24.78
C ALA A 404 -6.15 2.73 -26.03
N LYS A 405 -5.09 2.63 -26.83
CA LYS A 405 -5.06 1.83 -28.06
C LYS A 405 -4.60 0.40 -27.84
N THR A 406 -3.91 0.17 -26.73
CA THR A 406 -3.36 -1.13 -26.37
C THR A 406 -4.01 -1.67 -25.09
N PRO A 407 -4.12 -3.01 -24.92
CA PRO A 407 -4.77 -3.58 -23.74
C PRO A 407 -3.91 -3.42 -22.48
N TRP A 408 -4.58 -3.39 -21.33
CA TRP A 408 -3.94 -3.42 -20.00
C TRP A 408 -4.34 -4.72 -19.27
N ASP A 409 -3.96 -5.83 -19.88
CA ASP A 409 -4.28 -7.21 -19.53
C ASP A 409 -3.34 -7.82 -18.48
N TYR A 410 -2.50 -7.00 -17.86
CA TYR A 410 -1.52 -7.47 -16.88
C TYR A 410 -2.17 -7.76 -15.53
N ALA A 411 -2.53 -9.02 -15.32
CA ALA A 411 -3.10 -9.50 -14.07
C ALA A 411 -2.32 -10.70 -13.55
N CYS A 412 -1.95 -10.67 -12.26
CA CYS A 412 -1.25 -11.79 -11.63
C CYS A 412 -1.44 -11.77 -10.10
N VAL A 413 -1.49 -12.97 -9.50
CA VAL A 413 -1.29 -13.11 -8.05
C VAL A 413 0.20 -13.28 -7.79
N PRO A 414 0.87 -12.33 -7.13
CA PRO A 414 2.29 -12.45 -6.89
C PRO A 414 2.61 -13.51 -5.84
N HIS A 415 3.79 -14.12 -5.94
CA HIS A 415 4.36 -14.92 -4.85
C HIS A 415 4.74 -14.02 -3.68
N SER A 416 5.40 -12.88 -3.96
CA SER A 416 5.82 -11.94 -2.94
C SER A 416 5.55 -10.48 -3.32
N ILE A 417 5.15 -9.68 -2.33
CA ILE A 417 5.04 -8.23 -2.44
C ILE A 417 6.08 -7.58 -1.54
N ALA A 418 6.89 -6.70 -2.10
CA ALA A 418 7.81 -5.84 -1.36
C ALA A 418 7.27 -4.40 -1.32
N THR A 419 7.22 -3.82 -0.11
CA THR A 419 6.78 -2.44 0.13
C THR A 419 7.69 -1.79 1.17
N ASP A 420 7.70 -0.46 1.25
CA ASP A 420 8.44 0.30 2.27
C ASP A 420 7.81 0.22 3.67
N GLY A 421 6.61 -0.36 3.75
CA GLY A 421 5.84 -0.44 4.97
C GLY A 421 5.22 0.90 5.32
N GLY A 422 4.76 1.67 4.35
CA GLY A 422 3.80 2.76 4.59
C GLY A 422 2.64 2.31 5.49
N THR A 423 2.04 3.25 6.23
CA THR A 423 1.06 2.93 7.28
C THR A 423 -0.13 2.14 6.76
N ALA A 424 -0.55 2.38 5.51
CA ALA A 424 -1.60 1.61 4.84
C ALA A 424 -1.24 0.13 4.67
N PHE A 425 0.01 -0.16 4.27
CA PHE A 425 0.50 -1.50 4.00
C PHE A 425 0.88 -2.29 5.27
N ARG A 426 1.01 -1.63 6.43
CA ARG A 426 1.24 -2.28 7.72
C ARG A 426 -0.05 -2.72 8.42
N SER A 427 -1.21 -2.23 8.00
CA SER A 427 -2.47 -2.56 8.66
C SER A 427 -2.77 -4.06 8.65
N ASP A 428 -3.32 -4.57 9.76
CA ASP A 428 -3.66 -5.99 9.90
C ASP A 428 -4.64 -6.45 8.82
N ARG A 429 -5.58 -5.58 8.44
CA ARG A 429 -6.52 -5.83 7.35
C ARG A 429 -5.81 -6.05 6.01
N PHE A 430 -4.80 -5.24 5.67
CA PHE A 430 -4.06 -5.43 4.42
C PHE A 430 -3.25 -6.73 4.46
N ARG A 431 -2.60 -7.04 5.60
CA ARG A 431 -1.87 -8.30 5.78
C ARG A 431 -2.77 -9.53 5.71
N GLN A 432 -3.98 -9.42 6.24
CA GLN A 432 -4.99 -10.47 6.13
C GLN A 432 -5.37 -10.72 4.67
N MET A 433 -5.63 -9.67 3.88
CA MET A 433 -5.91 -9.84 2.44
C MET A 433 -4.75 -10.52 1.71
N LEU A 434 -3.50 -10.17 2.04
CA LEU A 434 -2.34 -10.85 1.47
C LEU A 434 -2.28 -12.33 1.88
N ALA A 435 -2.54 -12.64 3.14
CA ALA A 435 -2.57 -14.01 3.64
C ALA A 435 -3.69 -14.83 2.98
N ASP A 436 -4.89 -14.27 2.84
CA ASP A 436 -6.03 -14.90 2.16
C ASP A 436 -5.71 -15.22 0.69
N LEU A 437 -4.93 -14.35 0.04
CA LEU A 437 -4.42 -14.59 -1.32
C LEU A 437 -3.17 -15.48 -1.36
N GLY A 438 -2.61 -15.87 -0.21
CA GLY A 438 -1.37 -16.63 -0.08
C GLY A 438 -0.12 -15.88 -0.56
N ILE A 439 -0.14 -14.54 -0.51
CA ILE A 439 0.96 -13.67 -0.94
C ILE A 439 1.93 -13.46 0.23
N VAL A 440 3.22 -13.69 -0.01
CA VAL A 440 4.26 -13.45 0.98
C VAL A 440 4.53 -11.95 1.09
N PHE A 441 4.27 -11.39 2.28
CA PHE A 441 4.61 -10.00 2.57
C PHE A 441 6.10 -9.87 2.92
N VAL A 442 6.87 -9.20 2.06
CA VAL A 442 8.30 -8.97 2.25
C VAL A 442 8.50 -7.55 2.78
N ALA A 443 8.49 -7.43 4.11
CA ALA A 443 8.93 -6.21 4.78
C ALA A 443 10.46 -6.02 4.57
N PRO A 444 10.95 -4.78 4.48
CA PRO A 444 12.38 -4.54 4.36
C PRO A 444 13.08 -5.05 5.62
N GLN A 445 14.00 -6.00 5.45
CA GLN A 445 14.98 -6.32 6.48
C GLN A 445 15.91 -5.12 6.65
N VAL A 446 16.17 -4.73 7.89
CA VAL A 446 17.06 -3.63 8.26
C VAL A 446 18.40 -3.79 7.53
N GLY A 447 18.83 -2.77 6.78
CA GLY A 447 20.15 -2.73 6.15
C GLY A 447 20.28 -3.16 4.68
N GLN A 448 19.18 -3.39 3.92
CA GLN A 448 19.26 -3.63 2.47
C GLN A 448 18.48 -2.57 1.64
N PRO A 449 19.13 -1.47 1.23
CA PRO A 449 18.52 -0.39 0.43
C PRO A 449 18.02 -0.82 -0.96
N ASN A 450 18.46 -1.98 -1.46
CA ASN A 450 18.27 -2.40 -2.85
C ASN A 450 16.93 -3.10 -3.15
N LYS A 451 16.04 -3.29 -2.17
CA LYS A 451 14.83 -4.12 -2.33
C LYS A 451 13.62 -3.41 -2.98
N ARG A 452 13.74 -2.13 -3.36
CA ARG A 452 12.65 -1.27 -3.90
C ARG A 452 13.08 -0.39 -5.09
N ALA A 453 14.23 -0.68 -5.67
CA ALA A 453 14.85 0.17 -6.68
C ALA A 453 14.06 0.23 -8.00
N HIS A 454 13.12 -0.68 -8.23
CA HIS A 454 12.35 -0.73 -9.48
C HIS A 454 11.15 0.20 -9.43
N VAL A 455 10.35 0.13 -8.37
CA VAL A 455 9.20 1.02 -8.22
C VAL A 455 9.62 2.47 -8.02
N GLU A 456 10.68 2.75 -7.25
CA GLU A 456 11.24 4.11 -7.11
C GLU A 456 11.74 4.66 -8.46
N ARG A 457 12.43 3.82 -9.25
CA ARG A 457 12.87 4.20 -10.59
C ARG A 457 11.69 4.41 -11.52
N SER A 458 10.61 3.65 -11.38
CA SER A 458 9.41 3.82 -12.19
C SER A 458 8.75 5.16 -11.96
N PHE A 459 8.65 5.63 -10.71
CA PHE A 459 8.12 6.96 -10.41
C PHE A 459 9.01 8.05 -10.98
N GLY A 460 10.33 7.90 -10.88
CA GLY A 460 11.28 8.79 -11.55
C GLY A 460 11.12 8.78 -13.07
N THR A 461 10.83 7.62 -13.65
CA THR A 461 10.65 7.41 -15.09
C THR A 461 9.35 8.05 -15.58
N THR A 462 8.21 7.76 -14.93
CA THR A 462 6.94 8.44 -15.17
C THR A 462 7.11 9.94 -15.02
N ARG A 463 7.69 10.43 -13.92
CA ARG A 463 7.97 11.87 -13.77
C ARG A 463 8.86 12.45 -14.86
N THR A 464 9.65 11.65 -15.58
CA THR A 464 10.50 12.20 -16.65
C THR A 464 9.83 12.09 -18.02
N GLN A 465 9.21 10.94 -18.28
CA GLN A 465 8.70 10.53 -19.58
C GLN A 465 7.19 10.76 -19.76
N PHE A 466 6.38 10.72 -18.70
CA PHE A 466 4.99 11.15 -18.78
C PHE A 466 4.94 12.54 -19.40
N LEU A 467 5.71 13.44 -18.80
CA LEU A 467 5.77 14.86 -19.10
C LEU A 467 6.19 15.24 -20.54
N GLN A 468 6.98 14.43 -21.24
CA GLN A 468 7.42 14.73 -22.62
C GLN A 468 6.35 14.45 -23.68
N HIS A 469 5.27 13.72 -23.35
CA HIS A 469 4.25 13.32 -24.34
C HIS A 469 3.02 14.22 -24.37
N PHE A 470 2.94 15.19 -23.46
CA PHE A 470 1.80 16.09 -23.35
C PHE A 470 2.02 17.45 -24.03
N THR A 471 3.21 17.70 -24.57
CA THR A 471 3.50 18.79 -25.50
C THR A 471 2.89 18.49 -26.88
N GLY A 472 1.56 18.48 -26.99
CA GLY A 472 0.88 18.57 -28.29
C GLY A 472 -0.24 17.57 -28.62
N GLN A 473 -0.62 16.65 -27.74
CA GLN A 473 -1.81 15.81 -27.99
C GLN A 473 -3.12 16.51 -27.57
N THR A 474 -4.10 16.44 -28.47
CA THR A 474 -5.43 17.04 -28.38
C THR A 474 -6.28 16.33 -27.32
N PHE A 475 -6.45 16.97 -26.17
CA PHE A 475 -7.52 16.67 -25.21
C PHE A 475 -8.81 17.34 -25.69
N ALA A 476 -9.49 16.69 -26.64
CA ALA A 476 -10.82 17.11 -27.06
C ALA A 476 -11.88 16.53 -26.09
N ASN A 477 -12.93 17.32 -25.86
CA ASN A 477 -14.17 17.03 -25.11
C ASN A 477 -14.19 17.33 -23.60
N VAL A 478 -13.98 18.59 -23.24
CA VAL A 478 -14.43 19.16 -21.95
C VAL A 478 -15.61 20.14 -22.14
N THR A 479 -15.94 20.50 -23.39
CA THR A 479 -16.84 21.61 -23.71
C THR A 479 -18.35 21.30 -23.70
N ASP A 480 -18.77 20.05 -23.52
CA ASP A 480 -20.17 19.65 -23.82
C ASP A 480 -21.09 19.44 -22.61
N LYS A 481 -20.72 19.82 -21.38
CA LYS A 481 -21.63 19.71 -20.23
C LYS A 481 -21.71 21.01 -19.44
N GLY A 482 -22.82 21.72 -19.66
CA GLY A 482 -23.21 22.92 -18.95
C GLY A 482 -23.65 22.71 -17.50
N ASP A 483 -23.81 23.87 -16.85
CA ASP A 483 -24.18 24.19 -15.46
C ASP A 483 -23.19 23.79 -14.35
N TYR A 484 -22.78 24.83 -13.61
CA TYR A 484 -21.45 25.06 -13.05
C TYR A 484 -21.44 24.88 -11.52
N ASP A 485 -20.73 23.86 -11.02
CA ASP A 485 -20.55 23.57 -9.58
C ASP A 485 -19.05 23.41 -9.25
N PRO A 486 -18.46 24.26 -8.37
CA PRO A 486 -17.05 24.19 -7.97
C PRO A 486 -16.60 22.84 -7.41
N GLY A 487 -17.48 22.09 -6.73
CA GLY A 487 -17.15 20.79 -6.13
C GLY A 487 -17.01 19.67 -7.15
N LYS A 488 -17.87 19.66 -8.18
CA LYS A 488 -17.82 18.67 -9.29
C LYS A 488 -16.62 18.89 -10.21
N ASN A 489 -16.14 20.12 -10.29
CA ASN A 489 -15.04 20.51 -11.18
C ASN A 489 -13.64 20.08 -10.67
N ALA A 490 -13.41 19.94 -9.37
CA ALA A 490 -12.15 19.39 -8.83
C ALA A 490 -12.01 17.88 -9.14
N SER A 491 -13.13 17.14 -9.14
CA SER A 491 -13.18 15.73 -9.53
C SER A 491 -12.87 15.55 -11.03
N LEU A 492 -13.45 16.38 -11.90
CA LEU A 492 -13.18 16.35 -13.34
C LEU A 492 -11.69 16.46 -13.67
N PHE A 493 -10.94 17.28 -12.96
CA PHE A 493 -9.50 17.43 -13.17
C PHE A 493 -8.70 16.18 -12.75
N VAL A 494 -9.06 15.57 -11.60
CA VAL A 494 -8.41 14.32 -11.14
C VAL A 494 -8.69 13.20 -12.14
N ASP A 495 -9.90 13.16 -12.70
CA ASP A 495 -10.32 12.19 -13.70
C ASP A 495 -9.54 12.34 -15.01
N GLU A 496 -9.32 13.58 -15.48
CA GLU A 496 -8.50 13.87 -16.66
C GLU A 496 -7.04 13.48 -16.47
N LEU A 497 -6.49 13.75 -15.28
CA LEU A 497 -5.12 13.36 -14.96
C LEU A 497 -4.97 11.84 -14.82
N ALA A 498 -5.94 11.19 -14.18
CA ALA A 498 -6.04 9.74 -14.11
C ALA A 498 -6.05 9.13 -15.51
N ARG A 499 -6.88 9.67 -16.40
CA ARG A 499 -6.95 9.27 -17.81
C ARG A 499 -5.60 9.42 -18.51
N ALA A 500 -4.99 10.60 -18.37
CA ALA A 500 -3.68 10.89 -18.95
C ALA A 500 -2.62 9.88 -18.46
N LEU A 501 -2.60 9.57 -17.17
CA LEU A 501 -1.66 8.63 -16.57
C LEU A 501 -1.84 7.22 -17.14
N VAL A 502 -3.08 6.74 -17.21
CA VAL A 502 -3.40 5.44 -17.82
C VAL A 502 -2.95 5.38 -19.29
N LEU A 503 -3.24 6.41 -20.09
CA LEU A 503 -2.81 6.46 -21.49
C LEU A 503 -1.28 6.39 -21.62
N TYR A 504 -0.56 7.15 -20.78
CA TYR A 504 0.88 7.08 -20.77
C TYR A 504 1.39 5.70 -20.37
N ASP A 505 0.92 5.13 -19.26
CA ASP A 505 1.46 3.86 -18.80
C ASP A 505 1.18 2.76 -19.84
N VAL A 506 -0.05 2.68 -20.34
CA VAL A 506 -0.53 1.63 -21.26
C VAL A 506 0.01 1.77 -22.68
N ASP A 507 -0.11 2.95 -23.30
CA ASP A 507 0.24 3.12 -24.71
C ASP A 507 1.70 3.56 -24.91
N ILE A 508 2.33 4.16 -23.91
CA ILE A 508 3.66 4.73 -24.05
C ILE A 508 4.69 3.94 -23.26
N TYR A 509 4.57 3.87 -21.94
CA TYR A 509 5.57 3.25 -21.08
C TYR A 509 5.72 1.76 -21.39
N HIS A 510 4.61 1.01 -21.44
CA HIS A 510 4.65 -0.43 -21.73
C HIS A 510 5.15 -0.75 -23.15
N ASN A 511 5.02 0.18 -24.10
CA ASN A 511 5.47 0.03 -25.49
C ASN A 511 6.81 0.71 -25.77
N THR A 512 7.48 1.26 -24.75
CA THR A 512 8.76 1.96 -24.90
C THR A 512 9.92 1.05 -24.49
N PRO A 513 11.00 0.95 -25.30
CA PRO A 513 12.21 0.21 -24.95
C PRO A 513 12.75 0.60 -23.57
N HIS A 514 12.97 -0.40 -22.72
CA HIS A 514 13.35 -0.19 -21.33
C HIS A 514 14.79 -0.62 -21.05
N GLU A 515 15.59 0.25 -20.41
CA GLU A 515 17.01 0.00 -20.12
C GLU A 515 17.22 -1.26 -19.27
N GLY A 516 16.37 -1.44 -18.25
CA GLY A 516 16.39 -2.62 -17.38
C GLY A 516 15.94 -3.92 -18.05
N LEU A 517 15.48 -3.86 -19.30
CA LEU A 517 15.08 -5.00 -20.14
C LEU A 517 15.95 -5.08 -21.41
N TYR A 518 17.12 -4.42 -21.41
CA TYR A 518 18.07 -4.45 -22.52
C TYR A 518 17.50 -3.97 -23.86
N GLY A 519 16.52 -3.06 -23.82
CA GLY A 519 15.87 -2.51 -25.01
C GLY A 519 14.59 -3.22 -25.43
N GLU A 520 14.23 -4.35 -24.80
CA GLU A 520 12.87 -4.93 -24.90
C GLU A 520 11.86 -3.98 -24.24
N THR A 521 10.64 -3.92 -24.77
CA THR A 521 9.55 -3.15 -24.13
C THR A 521 8.97 -3.94 -22.95
N PRO A 522 8.42 -3.29 -21.91
CA PRO A 522 7.75 -4.01 -20.83
C PRO A 522 6.65 -4.96 -21.32
N ARG A 523 5.85 -4.54 -22.31
CA ARG A 523 4.80 -5.36 -22.93
C ARG A 523 5.37 -6.62 -23.59
N ASP A 524 6.39 -6.48 -24.42
CA ASP A 524 7.00 -7.62 -25.11
C ASP A 524 7.61 -8.60 -24.10
N CYS A 525 8.28 -8.07 -23.07
CA CYS A 525 8.85 -8.84 -21.98
C CYS A 525 7.76 -9.62 -21.22
N TRP A 526 6.63 -8.97 -20.89
CA TRP A 526 5.48 -9.63 -20.28
C TRP A 526 4.97 -10.78 -21.15
N GLN A 527 4.69 -10.52 -22.43
CA GLN A 527 4.16 -11.52 -23.36
C GLN A 527 5.13 -12.69 -23.58
N ARG A 528 6.43 -12.41 -23.62
CA ARG A 528 7.47 -13.45 -23.72
C ARG A 528 7.50 -14.31 -22.46
N LEU A 529 7.60 -13.69 -21.28
CA LEU A 529 7.66 -14.43 -20.00
C LEU A 529 6.39 -15.23 -19.72
N MET A 530 5.22 -14.69 -20.08
CA MET A 530 3.95 -15.41 -20.02
C MET A 530 3.94 -16.66 -20.92
N ARG A 531 4.54 -16.60 -22.12
CA ARG A 531 4.67 -17.77 -23.01
C ARG A 531 5.72 -18.78 -22.53
N GLU A 532 6.84 -18.29 -22.00
CA GLU A 532 7.97 -19.14 -21.58
C GLU A 532 7.73 -19.85 -20.24
N SER A 533 7.09 -19.16 -19.28
CA SER A 533 7.01 -19.60 -17.89
C SER A 533 5.65 -19.42 -17.23
N GLY A 534 4.71 -18.74 -17.91
CA GLY A 534 3.42 -18.39 -17.35
C GLY A 534 3.51 -17.40 -16.20
N CYS A 535 2.37 -17.23 -15.53
CA CYS A 535 2.27 -16.49 -14.28
C CYS A 535 2.56 -17.42 -13.10
N SER A 536 3.16 -16.90 -12.03
CA SER A 536 3.38 -17.64 -10.78
C SER A 536 2.09 -18.30 -10.26
N ARG A 537 0.95 -17.60 -10.32
CA ARG A 537 -0.35 -18.07 -9.79
C ARG A 537 -1.53 -17.51 -10.59
N VAL A 538 -2.59 -18.30 -10.71
CA VAL A 538 -3.86 -17.92 -11.37
C VAL A 538 -4.61 -16.89 -10.53
N THR A 539 -5.23 -15.91 -11.19
CA THR A 539 -6.04 -14.88 -10.53
C THR A 539 -7.34 -15.46 -9.97
N PRO A 540 -7.74 -15.10 -8.73
CA PRO A 540 -8.98 -15.59 -8.14
C PRO A 540 -10.20 -15.09 -8.92
N GLY A 541 -11.22 -15.95 -9.01
CA GLY A 541 -12.51 -15.59 -9.61
C GLY A 541 -13.29 -14.57 -8.77
N ALA A 542 -14.36 -13.99 -9.34
CA ALA A 542 -15.14 -12.92 -8.71
C ALA A 542 -15.65 -13.26 -7.29
N HIS A 543 -16.11 -14.50 -7.06
CA HIS A 543 -16.58 -14.94 -5.73
C HIS A 543 -15.46 -15.01 -4.70
N GLN A 544 -14.27 -15.47 -5.09
CA GLN A 544 -13.10 -15.51 -4.21
C GLN A 544 -12.61 -14.09 -3.91
N GLN A 545 -12.59 -13.21 -4.91
CA GLN A 545 -12.27 -11.79 -4.69
C GLN A 545 -13.28 -11.13 -3.73
N ARG A 546 -14.58 -11.40 -3.84
CA ARG A 546 -15.58 -10.93 -2.86
C ARG A 546 -15.36 -11.47 -1.46
N ALA A 547 -14.83 -12.69 -1.32
CA ALA A 547 -14.49 -13.23 0.00
C ALA A 547 -13.33 -12.46 0.66
N VAL A 548 -12.37 -11.96 -0.13
CA VAL A 548 -11.18 -11.20 0.35
C VAL A 548 -11.47 -9.71 0.51
N PHE A 549 -12.11 -9.09 -0.49
CA PHE A 549 -12.28 -7.63 -0.59
C PHE A 549 -13.69 -7.13 -0.25
N GLY A 550 -14.66 -8.03 -0.11
CA GLY A 550 -16.06 -7.67 0.09
C GLY A 550 -16.29 -6.81 1.34
N ILE A 551 -17.30 -5.95 1.27
CA ILE A 551 -17.76 -5.13 2.39
C ILE A 551 -18.63 -6.03 3.29
N HIS A 552 -18.24 -6.10 4.56
CA HIS A 552 -18.98 -6.87 5.57
C HIS A 552 -20.20 -6.08 6.04
N LEU A 553 -21.36 -6.71 6.00
CA LEU A 553 -22.65 -6.19 6.42
C LEU A 553 -23.36 -7.24 7.27
N ASN A 554 -24.22 -6.81 8.19
CA ASN A 554 -25.24 -7.68 8.77
C ASN A 554 -26.60 -7.27 8.21
N ARG A 555 -27.37 -8.24 7.74
CA ARG A 555 -28.68 -7.99 7.11
C ARG A 555 -29.71 -9.00 7.59
N LYS A 556 -30.91 -8.48 7.87
CA LYS A 556 -32.06 -9.27 8.28
C LYS A 556 -32.65 -10.03 7.09
N LEU A 557 -32.80 -11.34 7.26
CA LEU A 557 -33.52 -12.21 6.35
C LEU A 557 -35.02 -11.93 6.46
N GLY A 558 -35.63 -11.47 5.36
CA GLY A 558 -37.06 -11.26 5.26
C GLY A 558 -37.72 -12.21 4.26
N LYS A 559 -39.05 -12.07 4.12
CA LYS A 559 -39.88 -12.89 3.20
C LYS A 559 -39.44 -12.84 1.73
N ARG A 560 -38.77 -11.75 1.31
CA ARG A 560 -38.25 -11.55 -0.05
C ARG A 560 -36.74 -11.81 -0.16
N GLY A 561 -36.15 -12.46 0.85
CA GLY A 561 -34.71 -12.68 0.94
C GLY A 561 -33.98 -11.55 1.67
N ILE A 562 -32.73 -11.33 1.28
CA ILE A 562 -31.88 -10.28 1.83
C ILE A 562 -31.99 -9.03 0.96
N ARG A 563 -32.15 -7.87 1.60
CA ARG A 563 -32.24 -6.58 0.91
C ARG A 563 -30.97 -5.75 1.14
N ILE A 564 -30.33 -5.31 0.06
CA ILE A 564 -29.17 -4.41 0.07
C ILE A 564 -29.32 -3.40 -1.06
N LEU A 565 -29.18 -2.10 -0.77
CA LEU A 565 -29.28 -1.01 -1.73
C LEU A 565 -30.56 -1.00 -2.57
N GLY A 566 -31.68 -1.49 -1.99
CA GLY A 566 -32.96 -1.62 -2.69
C GLY A 566 -33.08 -2.86 -3.59
N LEU A 567 -32.03 -3.67 -3.70
CA LEU A 567 -31.98 -4.93 -4.43
C LEU A 567 -32.28 -6.11 -3.51
N HIS A 568 -32.93 -7.14 -4.06
CA HIS A 568 -33.26 -8.37 -3.35
C HIS A 568 -32.39 -9.53 -3.80
N TYR A 569 -31.96 -10.35 -2.85
CA TYR A 569 -31.13 -11.53 -3.08
C TYR A 569 -31.84 -12.75 -2.51
N GLN A 570 -32.07 -13.73 -3.38
CA GLN A 570 -32.95 -14.86 -3.09
C GLN A 570 -32.28 -16.18 -3.46
N SER A 571 -32.52 -17.20 -2.65
CA SER A 571 -32.17 -18.58 -2.96
C SER A 571 -33.11 -19.54 -2.24
N VAL A 572 -33.13 -20.78 -2.71
CA VAL A 572 -33.86 -21.88 -2.06
C VAL A 572 -33.36 -22.08 -0.62
N ASP A 573 -32.06 -21.96 -0.40
CA ASP A 573 -31.44 -22.08 0.92
C ASP A 573 -31.94 -21.00 1.90
N LEU A 574 -32.04 -19.74 1.45
CA LEU A 574 -32.57 -18.66 2.28
C LEU A 574 -34.06 -18.83 2.57
N ALA A 575 -34.84 -19.33 1.61
CA ALA A 575 -36.25 -19.61 1.82
C ALA A 575 -36.44 -20.75 2.85
N ALA A 576 -35.65 -21.82 2.76
CA ALA A 576 -35.66 -22.91 3.72
C ALA A 576 -35.21 -22.45 5.12
N LEU A 577 -34.20 -21.60 5.20
CA LEU A 577 -33.72 -21.02 6.46
C LEU A 577 -34.77 -20.12 7.11
N LEU A 578 -35.43 -19.25 6.35
CA LEU A 578 -36.52 -18.42 6.84
C LEU A 578 -37.69 -19.27 7.35
N ALA A 579 -38.05 -20.34 6.65
CA ALA A 579 -39.13 -21.25 7.07
C ALA A 579 -38.80 -21.97 8.38
N LYS A 580 -37.52 -22.26 8.63
CA LYS A 580 -37.06 -22.97 9.82
C LYS A 580 -36.86 -22.05 11.03
N GLU A 581 -36.15 -20.95 10.86
CA GLU A 581 -35.65 -20.12 11.96
C GLU A 581 -36.39 -18.76 12.06
N GLY A 582 -37.24 -18.43 11.09
CA GLY A 582 -37.89 -17.11 11.02
C GLY A 582 -36.92 -16.01 10.58
N GLU A 583 -37.29 -14.75 10.87
CA GLU A 583 -36.48 -13.60 10.49
C GLU A 583 -35.25 -13.46 11.38
N ILE A 584 -34.06 -13.68 10.80
CA ILE A 584 -32.77 -13.65 11.51
C ILE A 584 -31.78 -12.71 10.82
N ASP A 585 -30.84 -12.14 11.57
CA ASP A 585 -29.73 -11.36 11.01
C ASP A 585 -28.60 -12.29 10.58
N LEU A 586 -28.13 -12.12 9.34
CA LEU A 586 -27.07 -12.92 8.75
C LEU A 586 -25.87 -12.04 8.36
N PRO A 587 -24.63 -12.53 8.54
CA PRO A 587 -23.44 -11.93 7.97
C PRO A 587 -23.46 -12.02 6.45
N VAL A 588 -23.23 -10.90 5.78
CA VAL A 588 -23.22 -10.75 4.33
C VAL A 588 -21.94 -10.05 3.88
N ARG A 589 -21.39 -10.49 2.75
CA ARG A 589 -20.35 -9.78 2.02
C ARG A 589 -20.88 -9.34 0.66
N VAL A 590 -20.76 -8.06 0.38
CA VAL A 590 -21.09 -7.47 -0.93
C VAL A 590 -19.80 -6.97 -1.59
N ASP A 591 -19.70 -7.20 -2.89
CA ASP A 591 -18.59 -6.68 -3.67
C ASP A 591 -18.93 -5.24 -4.12
N PRO A 592 -18.09 -4.23 -3.85
CA PRO A 592 -18.37 -2.86 -4.27
C PRO A 592 -18.45 -2.68 -5.79
N ASP A 593 -17.85 -3.59 -6.57
CA ASP A 593 -17.79 -3.55 -8.03
C ASP A 593 -18.63 -4.65 -8.69
N ASP A 594 -19.37 -5.45 -7.92
CA ASP A 594 -20.26 -6.49 -8.42
C ASP A 594 -21.50 -6.69 -7.53
N LEU A 595 -22.61 -6.07 -7.93
CA LEU A 595 -23.93 -6.22 -7.32
C LEU A 595 -24.72 -7.44 -7.81
N GLY A 596 -24.17 -8.22 -8.75
CA GLY A 596 -24.85 -9.40 -9.27
C GLY A 596 -24.96 -10.53 -8.24
N TRP A 597 -24.05 -10.56 -7.27
CA TRP A 597 -23.94 -11.64 -6.29
C TRP A 597 -23.49 -11.13 -4.91
N ILE A 598 -23.97 -11.78 -3.87
CA ILE A 598 -23.49 -11.61 -2.49
C ILE A 598 -23.01 -12.94 -1.93
N SER A 599 -22.17 -12.88 -0.89
CA SER A 599 -21.84 -14.07 -0.09
C SER A 599 -22.54 -13.96 1.27
N ILE A 600 -23.27 -14.99 1.68
CA ILE A 600 -23.99 -15.05 2.95
C ILE A 600 -23.47 -16.23 3.77
N GLN A 601 -23.27 -16.03 5.07
CA GLN A 601 -22.91 -17.11 5.96
C GLN A 601 -24.16 -17.81 6.52
N ILE A 602 -24.36 -19.07 6.15
CA ILE A 602 -25.45 -19.93 6.63
C ILE A 602 -24.84 -21.10 7.40
N ALA A 603 -25.19 -21.25 8.67
CA ALA A 603 -24.67 -22.32 9.54
C ALA A 603 -23.14 -22.44 9.52
N GLY A 604 -22.43 -21.29 9.52
CA GLY A 604 -20.96 -21.24 9.48
C GLY A 604 -20.35 -21.33 8.08
N VAL A 605 -21.10 -21.73 7.05
CA VAL A 605 -20.62 -21.89 5.68
C VAL A 605 -20.99 -20.68 4.82
N TRP A 606 -20.03 -20.15 4.06
CA TRP A 606 -20.25 -19.05 3.12
C TRP A 606 -20.82 -19.57 1.80
N LYS A 607 -22.05 -19.17 1.47
CA LYS A 607 -22.72 -19.48 0.21
C LYS A 607 -22.86 -18.25 -0.66
N THR A 608 -22.82 -18.42 -1.99
CA THR A 608 -23.03 -17.34 -2.95
C THR A 608 -24.49 -17.26 -3.40
N ILE A 609 -25.10 -16.09 -3.27
CA ILE A 609 -26.52 -15.87 -3.59
C ILE A 609 -26.64 -14.82 -4.70
N PRO A 610 -27.35 -15.12 -5.81
CA PRO A 610 -27.54 -14.17 -6.89
C PRO A 610 -28.53 -13.07 -6.52
N CYS A 611 -28.37 -11.91 -7.17
CA CYS A 611 -29.40 -10.89 -7.17
C CYS A 611 -30.63 -11.39 -7.95
N ALA A 612 -31.83 -11.15 -7.42
CA ALA A 612 -33.07 -11.45 -8.11
C ALA A 612 -33.26 -10.57 -9.37
N THR A 613 -32.56 -9.45 -9.45
CA THR A 613 -32.54 -8.56 -10.60
C THR A 613 -31.42 -8.96 -11.57
N PHE A 614 -31.78 -9.27 -12.82
CA PHE A 614 -30.82 -9.74 -13.83
C PHE A 614 -29.95 -8.60 -14.42
N GLY A 615 -28.70 -8.93 -14.77
CA GLY A 615 -27.80 -8.03 -15.49
C GLY A 615 -27.02 -7.05 -14.60
N LEU A 616 -26.90 -7.35 -13.31
CA LEU A 616 -26.12 -6.58 -12.34
C LEU A 616 -24.70 -7.13 -12.11
N GLN A 617 -24.33 -8.22 -12.79
CA GLN A 617 -22.98 -8.77 -12.69
C GLN A 617 -21.97 -7.73 -13.19
N GLY A 618 -21.00 -7.38 -12.34
CA GLY A 618 -20.01 -6.34 -12.62
C GLY A 618 -20.52 -4.89 -12.54
N ALA A 619 -21.75 -4.69 -12.05
CA ALA A 619 -22.27 -3.36 -11.74
C ALA A 619 -21.77 -2.92 -10.36
N SER A 620 -21.11 -1.76 -10.28
CA SER A 620 -20.63 -1.21 -9.01
C SER A 620 -21.71 -0.48 -8.23
N ILE A 621 -21.52 -0.37 -6.91
CA ILE A 621 -22.39 0.39 -6.00
C ILE A 621 -22.54 1.84 -6.46
N GLN A 622 -21.46 2.48 -6.91
CA GLN A 622 -21.51 3.86 -7.39
C GLN A 622 -22.38 4.01 -8.63
N ALA A 623 -22.21 3.11 -9.59
CA ALA A 623 -22.96 3.14 -10.83
C ALA A 623 -24.46 2.96 -10.53
N TRP A 624 -24.76 2.05 -9.60
CA TRP A 624 -26.11 1.82 -9.11
C TRP A 624 -26.72 3.05 -8.44
N LEU A 625 -26.04 3.67 -7.49
CA LEU A 625 -26.55 4.86 -6.80
C LEU A 625 -26.73 6.05 -7.75
N GLY A 626 -25.86 6.19 -8.75
CA GLY A 626 -26.02 7.21 -9.79
C GLY A 626 -27.29 7.03 -10.63
N VAL A 627 -27.69 5.78 -10.92
CA VAL A 627 -28.99 5.49 -11.57
C VAL A 627 -30.14 5.89 -10.66
N VAL A 628 -30.08 5.50 -9.39
CA VAL A 628 -31.15 5.80 -8.42
C VAL A 628 -31.34 7.31 -8.26
N GLU A 629 -30.26 8.06 -8.18
CA GLU A 629 -30.28 9.52 -8.06
C GLU A 629 -30.84 10.21 -9.30
N ASP A 630 -30.39 9.83 -10.50
CA ASP A 630 -30.92 10.38 -11.76
C ASP A 630 -32.41 10.08 -11.94
N GLN A 631 -32.85 8.87 -11.55
CA GLN A 631 -34.26 8.50 -11.57
C GLN A 631 -35.05 9.36 -10.57
N ARG A 632 -34.61 9.51 -9.32
CA ARG A 632 -35.26 10.42 -8.36
C ARG A 632 -35.39 11.84 -8.90
N ARG A 633 -34.32 12.39 -9.47
CA ARG A 633 -34.32 13.73 -10.08
C ARG A 633 -35.34 13.87 -11.21
N ARG A 634 -35.50 12.84 -12.05
CA ARG A 634 -36.46 12.86 -13.19
C ARG A 634 -37.91 12.74 -12.75
N TYR A 635 -38.18 12.08 -11.63
CA TYR A 635 -39.55 11.70 -11.21
C TYR A 635 -40.04 12.41 -9.95
N ASP A 636 -39.35 13.47 -9.49
CA ASP A 636 -39.72 14.31 -8.33
C ASP A 636 -41.11 15.03 -8.42
N ILE A 637 -41.95 14.72 -9.42
CA ILE A 637 -43.28 15.33 -9.61
C ILE A 637 -44.45 14.34 -9.52
N ALA A 638 -44.27 13.01 -9.51
CA ALA A 638 -45.43 12.13 -9.44
C ALA A 638 -45.21 10.85 -8.64
N ALA A 639 -46.09 10.69 -7.66
CA ALA A 639 -46.24 9.55 -6.78
C ALA A 639 -46.30 8.20 -7.53
N ALA A 640 -45.83 7.18 -6.81
CA ALA A 640 -46.24 5.78 -6.87
C ALA A 640 -46.37 5.12 -8.26
N ALA A 641 -45.43 4.22 -8.52
CA ALA A 641 -45.57 3.05 -9.39
C ALA A 641 -45.75 3.33 -10.88
N SER A 642 -44.68 3.12 -11.65
CA SER A 642 -44.87 2.60 -13.00
C SER A 642 -43.71 1.66 -13.39
N ARG A 643 -44.07 0.44 -13.80
CA ARG A 643 -43.18 -0.55 -14.47
C ARG A 643 -42.26 0.05 -15.56
N PRO A 644 -42.63 1.10 -16.32
CA PRO A 644 -41.75 1.77 -17.27
C PRO A 644 -40.51 2.40 -16.61
N ILE A 645 -40.62 2.95 -15.40
CA ILE A 645 -39.48 3.54 -14.65
C ILE A 645 -38.48 2.45 -14.30
N ILE A 646 -38.97 1.30 -13.82
CA ILE A 646 -38.13 0.15 -13.49
C ILE A 646 -37.53 -0.47 -14.75
N ALA A 647 -38.28 -0.58 -15.85
CA ALA A 647 -37.77 -1.10 -17.11
C ALA A 647 -36.73 -0.15 -17.75
N ASP A 648 -36.90 1.17 -17.61
CA ASP A 648 -35.91 2.17 -18.01
C ASP A 648 -34.68 2.12 -17.09
N ALA A 649 -34.87 2.02 -15.76
CA ALA A 649 -33.79 1.83 -14.81
C ALA A 649 -33.03 0.53 -15.08
N LEU A 650 -33.69 -0.60 -15.35
CA LEU A 650 -33.04 -1.87 -15.71
C LEU A 650 -32.31 -1.78 -17.06
N ARG A 651 -32.84 -1.05 -18.04
CA ARG A 651 -32.18 -0.81 -19.33
C ARG A 651 -30.96 0.09 -19.17
N GLN A 652 -31.06 1.12 -18.35
CA GLN A 652 -29.96 1.99 -17.97
C GLN A 652 -28.93 1.24 -17.14
N ILE A 653 -29.32 0.39 -16.19
CA ILE A 653 -28.45 -0.49 -15.42
C ILE A 653 -27.69 -1.43 -16.36
N ARG A 654 -28.37 -2.08 -17.31
CA ARG A 654 -27.70 -2.97 -18.29
C ARG A 654 -26.78 -2.19 -19.22
N ALA A 655 -27.19 -0.99 -19.63
CA ALA A 655 -26.35 -0.08 -20.40
C ALA A 655 -25.18 0.47 -19.57
N ILE A 656 -25.35 0.64 -18.27
CA ILE A 656 -24.35 1.12 -17.31
C ILE A 656 -23.47 -0.02 -16.83
N ALA A 657 -23.92 -1.27 -16.79
CA ALA A 657 -23.07 -2.44 -16.58
C ALA A 657 -22.21 -2.69 -17.83
N ALA A 658 -22.80 -2.52 -19.03
CA ALA A 658 -22.07 -2.53 -20.29
C ALA A 658 -21.18 -1.28 -20.50
N ALA A 659 -21.51 -0.15 -19.87
CA ALA A 659 -20.71 1.08 -19.89
C ALA A 659 -19.94 1.32 -18.59
N ALA A 660 -19.98 0.40 -17.61
CA ALA A 660 -19.35 0.53 -16.30
C ALA A 660 -17.84 0.65 -16.49
N GLU A 661 -17.35 -0.03 -17.52
CA GLU A 661 -16.02 0.12 -18.13
C GLU A 661 -15.57 1.59 -18.21
N ARG A 662 -16.49 2.56 -18.42
CA ARG A 662 -16.20 3.97 -18.73
C ARG A 662 -15.94 4.91 -17.57
N ARG A 663 -16.18 4.51 -16.32
CA ARG A 663 -16.10 5.44 -15.16
C ARG A 663 -15.09 5.05 -14.09
N PHE A 664 -14.32 3.98 -14.31
CA PHE A 664 -13.29 3.56 -13.38
C PHE A 664 -12.04 4.43 -13.53
N THR A 665 -11.95 5.47 -12.71
CA THR A 665 -10.69 6.18 -12.49
C THR A 665 -9.76 5.35 -11.60
N ILE A 666 -8.44 5.61 -11.67
CA ILE A 666 -7.50 5.16 -10.63
C ILE A 666 -7.77 5.82 -9.25
N ALA A 667 -8.81 6.66 -9.12
CA ALA A 667 -9.23 7.18 -7.82
C ALA A 667 -9.99 6.10 -7.03
N PRO A 668 -9.68 5.88 -5.75
CA PRO A 668 -10.33 4.82 -4.98
C PRO A 668 -11.79 5.17 -4.69
N HIS A 669 -12.72 4.42 -5.28
CA HIS A 669 -14.13 4.45 -4.88
C HIS A 669 -14.30 3.49 -3.70
N THR A 670 -14.39 4.01 -2.47
CA THR A 670 -14.47 3.14 -1.29
C THR A 670 -15.77 3.38 -0.55
N TYR A 671 -16.79 2.59 -0.85
CA TYR A 671 -17.93 2.41 0.03
C TYR A 671 -17.50 1.56 1.23
N ASP A 672 -17.96 1.94 2.42
CA ASP A 672 -17.95 1.09 3.60
C ASP A 672 -19.38 0.84 4.07
N ALA A 673 -19.54 0.03 5.13
CA ALA A 673 -20.85 -0.32 5.66
C ALA A 673 -21.68 0.91 6.05
N ASP A 674 -21.04 1.96 6.58
CA ASP A 674 -21.70 3.20 6.97
C ASP A 674 -22.14 4.00 5.75
N ALA A 675 -21.30 4.09 4.71
CA ALA A 675 -21.66 4.75 3.45
C ALA A 675 -22.84 4.05 2.76
N ILE A 676 -22.85 2.70 2.75
CA ILE A 676 -24.00 1.93 2.23
C ILE A 676 -25.25 2.22 3.05
N SER A 677 -25.16 2.17 4.38
CA SER A 677 -26.32 2.41 5.27
C SER A 677 -26.86 3.84 5.13
N ARG A 678 -25.98 4.83 4.96
CA ARG A 678 -26.35 6.23 4.70
C ARG A 678 -27.06 6.38 3.35
N ALA A 679 -26.49 5.80 2.29
CA ALA A 679 -27.11 5.80 0.97
C ALA A 679 -28.49 5.13 1.01
N GLU A 680 -28.65 4.03 1.77
CA GLU A 680 -29.94 3.38 1.98
C GLU A 680 -30.95 4.33 2.67
N ALA A 681 -30.52 5.03 3.72
CA ALA A 681 -31.37 5.92 4.50
C ALA A 681 -31.80 7.19 3.75
N GLU A 682 -30.90 7.79 2.97
CA GLU A 682 -31.09 9.05 2.25
C GLU A 682 -31.68 8.83 0.85
N MET A 683 -31.07 7.91 0.07
CA MET A 683 -31.32 7.74 -1.36
C MET A 683 -32.27 6.59 -1.70
N LEU A 684 -32.59 5.70 -0.77
CA LEU A 684 -33.37 4.49 -1.08
C LEU A 684 -34.58 4.28 -0.16
N ARG A 685 -34.86 5.22 0.75
CA ARG A 685 -36.09 5.21 1.55
C ARG A 685 -37.32 5.21 0.62
N GLY A 686 -38.15 4.17 0.71
CA GLY A 686 -39.33 3.98 -0.12
C GLY A 686 -39.07 3.56 -1.58
N PHE A 687 -37.81 3.40 -1.99
CA PHE A 687 -37.43 2.95 -3.33
C PHE A 687 -37.24 1.43 -3.33
N ASP A 688 -38.02 0.72 -4.14
CA ASP A 688 -37.99 -0.74 -4.22
C ASP A 688 -38.00 -1.20 -5.67
N ILE A 689 -37.13 -2.14 -6.01
CA ILE A 689 -37.00 -2.65 -7.38
C ILE A 689 -37.78 -3.96 -7.47
N PRO A 690 -38.76 -4.07 -8.39
CA PRO A 690 -39.46 -5.31 -8.64
C PRO A 690 -38.51 -6.40 -9.09
N GLU A 691 -38.75 -7.58 -8.55
CA GLU A 691 -38.09 -8.82 -8.97
C GLU A 691 -38.56 -9.19 -10.39
N GLU A 692 -37.61 -9.40 -11.31
CA GLU A 692 -37.94 -10.06 -12.56
C GLU A 692 -38.22 -11.54 -12.22
N ARG A 693 -39.44 -12.04 -12.53
CA ARG A 693 -39.94 -13.39 -12.19
C ARG A 693 -39.18 -14.56 -12.86
N ALA A 694 -37.90 -14.41 -13.18
CA ALA A 694 -37.14 -15.29 -14.07
C ALA A 694 -35.99 -16.08 -13.40
N LEU A 695 -36.04 -16.37 -12.10
CA LEU A 695 -35.10 -17.27 -11.43
C LEU A 695 -35.81 -18.31 -10.57
N LYS A 696 -36.73 -19.09 -11.17
CA LYS A 696 -37.22 -20.32 -10.52
C LYS A 696 -36.32 -21.53 -10.73
N ASN A 697 -35.38 -21.52 -11.69
CA ASN A 697 -34.58 -22.72 -12.02
C ASN A 697 -33.15 -22.37 -12.49
N ALA A 698 -32.31 -21.77 -11.65
CA ALA A 698 -30.87 -21.97 -11.84
C ALA A 698 -30.54 -23.34 -11.23
N PRO A 699 -29.96 -24.30 -11.99
CA PRO A 699 -29.57 -25.58 -11.42
C PRO A 699 -28.60 -25.36 -10.27
N ALA A 700 -28.64 -26.24 -9.26
CA ALA A 700 -27.67 -26.27 -8.17
C ALA A 700 -26.27 -26.60 -8.72
N GLY A 701 -25.62 -25.62 -9.34
CA GLY A 701 -24.17 -25.66 -9.55
C GLY A 701 -23.51 -25.70 -8.18
N GLY A 702 -22.54 -26.59 -8.00
CA GLY A 702 -21.79 -26.71 -6.74
C GLY A 702 -21.34 -25.34 -6.25
N ASP A 703 -21.45 -25.10 -4.94
CA ASP A 703 -21.14 -23.80 -4.34
C ASP A 703 -19.69 -23.40 -4.70
N PRO A 704 -19.48 -22.30 -5.47
CA PRO A 704 -18.16 -21.85 -5.90
C PRO A 704 -17.20 -21.54 -4.74
N LEU A 705 -17.72 -21.40 -3.52
CA LEU A 705 -16.96 -21.18 -2.29
C LEU A 705 -16.91 -22.40 -1.37
N ALA A 706 -17.39 -23.57 -1.78
CA ALA A 706 -17.32 -24.81 -0.99
C ALA A 706 -15.88 -25.22 -0.62
N GLN A 707 -14.88 -24.73 -1.35
CA GLN A 707 -13.44 -24.92 -1.06
C GLN A 707 -12.78 -23.64 -0.49
N GLY A 708 -13.55 -22.76 0.17
CA GLY A 708 -13.10 -21.45 0.63
C GLY A 708 -11.89 -21.46 1.58
N ILE A 709 -11.13 -20.37 1.55
CA ILE A 709 -9.98 -20.07 2.42
C ILE A 709 -10.43 -20.20 3.89
N PRO A 710 -9.78 -21.03 4.71
CA PRO A 710 -10.17 -21.24 6.11
C PRO A 710 -10.00 -19.94 6.89
N ILE A 711 -11.09 -19.48 7.51
CA ILE A 711 -11.06 -18.34 8.42
C ILE A 711 -10.70 -18.90 9.80
N THR A 712 -9.39 -18.99 10.07
CA THR A 712 -8.67 -18.99 11.36
C THR A 712 -7.31 -19.66 11.14
N GLY A 713 -6.30 -19.27 11.92
CA GLY A 713 -4.95 -19.86 11.89
C GLY A 713 -4.94 -21.39 12.09
N PRO A 714 -3.76 -22.02 12.23
CA PRO A 714 -3.63 -23.47 12.20
C PRO A 714 -4.68 -24.13 13.10
N THR A 715 -5.55 -24.91 12.47
CA THR A 715 -6.58 -25.69 13.14
C THR A 715 -5.92 -26.52 14.22
N ILE A 716 -6.22 -26.23 15.48
CA ILE A 716 -6.05 -27.22 16.54
C ILE A 716 -6.96 -28.37 16.11
N GLN A 717 -6.36 -29.50 15.73
CA GLN A 717 -7.09 -30.74 15.56
C GLN A 717 -7.91 -30.94 16.82
N GLN A 718 -9.24 -30.83 16.70
CA GLN A 718 -10.11 -31.41 17.69
C GLN A 718 -9.84 -32.90 17.61
N THR A 719 -9.09 -33.41 18.59
CA THR A 719 -9.05 -34.83 18.89
C THR A 719 -10.49 -35.26 19.11
N GLU A 720 -11.02 -36.04 18.18
CA GLU A 720 -12.22 -36.82 18.44
C GLU A 720 -12.00 -37.61 19.75
N PRO A 721 -13.01 -37.70 20.63
CA PRO A 721 -12.89 -38.56 21.80
C PRO A 721 -12.65 -39.99 21.30
N SER A 722 -11.50 -40.54 21.64
CA SER A 722 -11.11 -41.90 21.24
C SER A 722 -12.22 -42.86 21.65
N ALA A 723 -12.84 -43.52 20.67
CA ALA A 723 -13.70 -44.65 20.92
C ALA A 723 -12.88 -45.70 21.70
N SER A 724 -13.33 -46.03 22.91
CA SER A 724 -12.82 -47.16 23.69
C SER A 724 -12.76 -48.42 22.81
N PRO A 725 -11.70 -49.25 22.89
CA PRO A 725 -11.60 -50.46 22.10
C PRO A 725 -12.74 -51.40 22.45
N ARG A 726 -13.60 -51.63 21.47
CA ARG A 726 -14.68 -52.62 21.51
C ARG A 726 -14.03 -54.00 21.67
N ARG A 727 -14.30 -54.69 22.79
CA ARG A 727 -13.98 -56.11 22.98
C ARG A 727 -14.46 -56.89 21.75
N GLN A 728 -13.52 -57.48 21.01
CA GLN A 728 -13.82 -58.46 19.98
C GLN A 728 -14.48 -59.68 20.65
N ARG A 729 -15.61 -60.14 20.09
CA ARG A 729 -16.14 -61.48 20.36
C ARG A 729 -15.25 -62.49 19.62
N PRO A 730 -14.93 -63.65 20.22
CA PRO A 730 -14.23 -64.71 19.50
C PRO A 730 -15.13 -65.29 18.39
N ASP A 731 -14.51 -65.62 17.25
CA ASP A 731 -15.14 -66.31 16.13
C ASP A 731 -15.65 -67.71 16.51
N PRO A 732 -16.77 -68.19 15.94
CA PRO A 732 -17.26 -69.55 16.17
C PRO A 732 -16.43 -70.57 15.39
N GLU A 733 -16.08 -71.67 16.06
CA GLU A 733 -15.33 -72.82 15.53
C GLU A 733 -16.01 -73.49 14.31
N PRO A 734 -15.23 -74.01 13.35
CA PRO A 734 -15.75 -74.80 12.24
C PRO A 734 -16.06 -76.26 12.65
N PRO A 735 -17.08 -76.90 12.05
CA PRO A 735 -17.41 -78.29 12.35
C PRO A 735 -16.42 -79.29 11.71
N PRO A 736 -16.29 -80.50 12.29
CA PRO A 736 -15.24 -81.46 11.93
C PRO A 736 -15.54 -82.28 10.67
N THR A 737 -14.46 -82.59 9.95
CA THR A 737 -14.38 -83.43 8.75
C THR A 737 -14.52 -84.93 9.05
N VAL A 738 -15.26 -85.66 8.20
CA VAL A 738 -15.31 -87.14 8.10
C VAL A 738 -15.24 -87.53 6.59
N PRO A 739 -14.58 -88.66 6.21
CA PRO A 739 -13.85 -88.84 4.94
C PRO A 739 -14.69 -89.48 3.80
N PRO A 740 -14.14 -89.72 2.57
CA PRO A 740 -14.94 -89.90 1.37
C PRO A 740 -15.30 -91.37 1.08
N SER A 741 -16.40 -91.58 0.36
CA SER A 741 -16.66 -92.77 -0.46
C SER A 741 -17.75 -92.52 -1.52
N ASP A 742 -17.37 -92.73 -2.77
CA ASP A 742 -18.06 -93.35 -3.92
C ASP A 742 -19.57 -93.17 -4.17
N GLY A 743 -19.90 -92.92 -5.45
CA GLY A 743 -21.07 -93.51 -6.11
C GLY A 743 -22.06 -92.53 -6.77
N ASP A 744 -21.98 -92.49 -8.11
CA ASP A 744 -23.07 -92.51 -9.11
C ASP A 744 -24.38 -91.72 -8.94
N GLY A 745 -24.83 -91.11 -10.06
CA GLY A 745 -26.26 -91.12 -10.41
C GLY A 745 -26.94 -89.77 -10.67
N ASP A 746 -26.87 -89.33 -11.92
CA ASP A 746 -27.98 -88.98 -12.84
C ASP A 746 -29.25 -88.20 -12.40
N SER A 747 -29.63 -87.29 -13.33
CA SER A 747 -30.98 -86.86 -13.74
C SER A 747 -31.81 -85.80 -12.98
N SER A 748 -32.11 -84.73 -13.75
CA SER A 748 -33.44 -84.20 -14.14
C SER A 748 -34.40 -83.47 -13.17
N GLY A 749 -35.05 -82.44 -13.74
CA GLY A 749 -36.42 -81.98 -13.46
C GLY A 749 -36.50 -80.69 -12.64
N GLU A 750 -36.76 -79.51 -13.23
CA GLU A 750 -38.04 -78.95 -13.72
C GLU A 750 -39.01 -78.49 -12.63
N ASP A 751 -39.55 -77.27 -12.86
CA ASP A 751 -40.90 -76.79 -12.53
C ASP A 751 -41.28 -76.59 -11.04
N ASP A 752 -42.08 -75.60 -10.61
CA ASP A 752 -42.88 -74.55 -11.25
C ASP A 752 -43.50 -73.67 -10.14
N SER A 753 -44.11 -72.55 -10.55
CA SER A 753 -45.26 -71.85 -9.91
C SER A 753 -45.11 -71.21 -8.51
N ALA A 754 -45.14 -69.89 -8.33
CA ALA A 754 -46.30 -68.96 -8.39
C ALA A 754 -47.37 -69.24 -7.31
N TRP A 755 -47.65 -68.28 -6.41
CA TRP A 755 -48.99 -67.92 -5.90
C TRP A 755 -48.95 -66.60 -5.09
N THR A 756 -49.92 -65.74 -5.37
CA THR A 756 -50.27 -64.44 -4.78
C THR A 756 -51.40 -64.56 -3.75
N MET A 757 -51.47 -63.65 -2.76
CA MET A 757 -52.70 -62.97 -2.25
C MET A 757 -52.29 -62.01 -1.12
N GLU A 758 -52.53 -60.70 -1.26
CA GLU A 758 -53.70 -59.91 -0.86
C GLU A 758 -53.74 -59.48 0.63
N THR A 759 -53.94 -58.17 0.77
CA THR A 759 -54.08 -57.28 1.96
C THR A 759 -55.39 -57.56 2.74
N PRO A 760 -55.65 -56.99 3.95
CA PRO A 760 -56.15 -55.59 4.08
C PRO A 760 -55.84 -54.82 5.39
N ASP A 761 -55.89 -53.48 5.25
CA ASP A 761 -56.43 -52.39 6.12
C ASP A 761 -55.96 -52.26 7.59
N ALA A 762 -55.68 -51.07 8.14
CA ALA A 762 -56.09 -49.68 7.84
C ALA A 762 -55.03 -48.66 8.29
#